data_AF-A0A0R0B1G2-F1
#
_entry.id   AF-A0A0R0B1G2-F1
#
_cell.length_a   1.000
_cell.length_b   1.000
_cell.length_c   1.000
_cell.angle_alpha   90.00
_cell.angle_beta   90.00
_cell.angle_gamma   90.00
#
_symmetry.space_group_name_H-M   'P 1'
#
loop_
_entity.id
_entity.type
_entity.pdbx_description
1 polymer ?
#
loop_
_entity_poly.entity_id
_entity_poly.type
_entity_poly.pdbx_seq_one_letter_code
_entity_poly.pdbx_strand_id
1 'polypeptide(L)'
;MSLRQTLFPLLRAAFRALPLPQAQRDRLRARLLARHGDWVPPPPRGQRDAKGPPANAQLRWRADEAAIGHRPQLSQALPSTLPATLVAFYLPQFHTFPENDAWWGKGFTEWRNVTRALPQFEGHVQPRLPADLGFYDLRNPQVMRDQARLAAEHGIGAFCFYFYWFSGRTLMEEPVRQWLADDSIELPFCLCWANENWARRWDGRDEDILIGQQHSADDDLAFIAHVAPYLRDRRALKVDGRPMLLVYRPNLLPDARATGERWRRWCRDSGIGEIHLAYVQGFERPDPRDIGFDAAIEFPPNMSNPGSLSAQQWLLNPEFQGDVRDWRELAADIAARPLPDYPLYPGVNPGWDNEARRSGRGRVYLHASPRGYRDWLRSTVHERLSTAAQNQRLVFINAWNEWAEGAVLEPDARLGHAWLQATRDALSPAPAVNPQPAVHLHAWYLETLPEVLGALREASLPWRIIVTTPAHQVDAVQQALSAQGLQGEVSPVENRGRDILPFLEVAERLLQDHHDVVLKLHTKRSTHRADGDQWRQELLQRLVQGGRAARVLAAFQADPALGMVAAEGHLLPVSGFTGGNGPALARLQARLGLRQPLQASRFAAGSMGWWRLQALRPLLDAHLYRSDFEAEHGQIDGTLAHAIERALGACCEQAGLRIASAAACLGEPDISDGDYAYARRS
;
A
#
# COMPACT_ATOMS: atom_id res chain seq x y z
N MET A 1 -9.91 -13.66 29.65
CA MET A 1 -9.37 -12.30 29.90
C MET A 1 -9.20 -12.11 31.39
N SER A 2 -8.07 -11.59 31.85
CA SER A 2 -7.89 -11.27 33.29
C SER A 2 -8.68 -10.00 33.66
N LEU A 3 -9.03 -9.81 34.94
CA LEU A 3 -9.67 -8.59 35.43
C LEU A 3 -8.88 -7.32 35.01
N ARG A 4 -7.55 -7.41 35.00
CA ARG A 4 -6.62 -6.36 34.57
C ARG A 4 -6.81 -5.99 33.09
N GLN A 5 -6.96 -6.98 32.21
CA GLN A 5 -7.19 -6.77 30.78
C GLN A 5 -8.58 -6.18 30.49
N THR A 6 -9.59 -6.55 31.29
CA THR A 6 -10.94 -6.00 31.18
C THR A 6 -11.01 -4.53 31.64
N LEU A 7 -10.20 -4.14 32.63
CA LEU A 7 -10.10 -2.75 33.12
C LEU A 7 -9.23 -1.86 32.23
N PHE A 8 -8.36 -2.43 31.39
CA PHE A 8 -7.42 -1.68 30.56
C PHE A 8 -8.06 -0.62 29.65
N PRO A 9 -9.19 -0.88 28.94
CA PRO A 9 -9.85 0.15 28.13
C PRO A 9 -10.30 1.37 28.94
N LEU A 10 -10.84 1.15 30.15
CA LEU A 10 -11.22 2.22 31.09
C LEU A 10 -10.00 3.02 31.55
N LEU A 11 -8.93 2.33 31.97
CA LEU A 11 -7.67 2.96 32.36
C LEU A 11 -7.05 3.76 31.21
N ARG A 12 -7.10 3.24 29.99
CA ARG A 12 -6.62 3.92 28.79
C ARG A 12 -7.44 5.15 28.46
N ALA A 13 -8.77 5.08 28.59
CA ALA A 13 -9.66 6.23 28.39
C ALA A 13 -9.40 7.32 29.44
N ALA A 14 -9.31 6.93 30.72
CA ALA A 14 -8.97 7.85 31.81
C ALA A 14 -7.60 8.50 31.59
N PHE A 15 -6.58 7.71 31.21
CA PHE A 15 -5.24 8.20 30.89
C PHE A 15 -5.23 9.20 29.73
N ARG A 16 -6.05 8.97 28.69
CA ARG A 16 -6.20 9.91 27.56
C ARG A 16 -6.89 11.21 27.96
N ALA A 17 -7.80 11.17 28.94
CA ALA A 17 -8.52 12.34 29.43
C ALA A 17 -7.67 13.23 30.37
N LEU A 18 -6.54 12.74 30.87
CA LEU A 18 -5.66 13.54 31.74
C LEU A 18 -5.07 14.75 30.98
N PRO A 19 -5.13 15.97 31.55
CA PRO A 19 -4.61 17.19 30.94
C PRO A 19 -3.07 17.29 31.11
N LEU A 20 -2.35 16.29 30.61
CA LEU A 20 -0.90 16.25 30.65
C LEU A 20 -0.30 16.78 29.34
N PRO A 21 0.81 17.54 29.39
CA PRO A 21 1.63 17.80 28.22
C PRO A 21 2.02 16.50 27.51
N GLN A 22 2.05 16.51 26.18
CA GLN A 22 2.26 15.29 25.38
C GLN A 22 3.56 14.55 25.75
N ALA A 23 4.65 15.28 25.98
CA ALA A 23 5.93 14.69 26.42
C ALA A 23 5.84 13.94 27.77
N GLN A 24 5.07 14.47 28.73
CA GLN A 24 4.83 13.80 30.02
C GLN A 24 3.95 12.57 29.84
N ARG A 25 2.93 12.67 29.00
CA ARG A 25 2.05 11.55 28.64
C ARG A 25 2.85 10.40 28.00
N ASP A 26 3.75 10.70 27.07
CA ASP A 26 4.57 9.69 26.40
C ASP A 26 5.55 9.00 27.36
N ARG A 27 6.22 9.76 28.24
CA ARG A 27 7.08 9.20 29.29
C ARG A 27 6.32 8.29 30.25
N LEU A 28 5.14 8.72 30.71
CA LEU A 28 4.32 7.93 31.64
C LEU A 28 3.79 6.67 30.96
N ARG A 29 3.35 6.77 29.70
CA ARG A 29 2.93 5.62 28.87
C ARG A 29 4.07 4.62 28.71
N ALA A 30 5.27 5.06 28.36
CA ALA A 30 6.43 4.20 28.18
C ALA A 30 6.77 3.45 29.49
N ARG A 31 6.81 4.15 30.63
CA ARG A 31 7.04 3.53 31.95
C ARG A 31 5.95 2.52 32.33
N LEU A 32 4.68 2.86 32.09
CA LEU A 32 3.56 1.97 32.39
C LEU A 32 3.59 0.72 31.52
N LEU A 33 3.83 0.85 30.21
CA LEU A 33 3.91 -0.30 29.30
C LEU A 33 5.14 -1.18 29.57
N ALA A 34 6.26 -0.59 30.01
CA ALA A 34 7.44 -1.35 30.42
C ALA A 34 7.15 -2.21 31.67
N ARG A 35 6.40 -1.69 32.64
CA ARG A 35 6.09 -2.40 33.91
C ARG A 35 4.84 -3.29 33.87
N HIS A 36 3.84 -2.92 33.08
CA HIS A 36 2.50 -3.50 33.08
C HIS A 36 1.99 -3.82 31.66
N GLY A 37 2.90 -4.11 30.72
CA GLY A 37 2.54 -4.45 29.35
C GLY A 37 1.62 -5.68 29.24
N ASP A 38 1.60 -6.56 30.24
CA ASP A 38 0.72 -7.72 30.36
C ASP A 38 -0.77 -7.34 30.61
N TRP A 39 -1.03 -6.09 31.01
CA TRP A 39 -2.39 -5.57 31.17
C TRP A 39 -3.04 -5.23 29.84
N VAL A 40 -2.25 -5.00 28.79
CA VAL A 40 -2.77 -4.75 27.45
C VAL A 40 -3.45 -6.04 26.98
N PRO A 41 -4.76 -6.02 26.66
CA PRO A 41 -5.43 -7.19 26.15
C PRO A 41 -4.79 -7.63 24.82
N PRO A 42 -4.66 -8.95 24.57
CA PRO A 42 -4.19 -9.43 23.28
C PRO A 42 -5.17 -8.97 22.18
N PRO A 43 -4.70 -8.81 20.93
CA PRO A 43 -5.57 -8.51 19.83
C PRO A 43 -6.68 -9.58 19.71
N PRO A 44 -7.88 -9.22 19.23
CA PRO A 44 -8.94 -10.18 18.98
C PRO A 44 -8.45 -11.32 18.08
N ARG A 45 -8.89 -12.55 18.34
CA ARG A 45 -8.58 -13.68 17.45
C ARG A 45 -9.40 -13.57 16.18
N GLY A 46 -8.77 -13.89 15.05
CA GLY A 46 -9.43 -13.98 13.75
C GLY A 46 -10.43 -15.14 13.66
N GLN A 47 -11.15 -15.15 12.55
CA GLN A 47 -12.18 -16.12 12.21
C GLN A 47 -11.56 -17.45 11.76
N ARG A 48 -12.33 -18.52 11.93
CA ARG A 48 -11.99 -19.87 11.49
C ARG A 48 -13.22 -20.55 10.92
N ASP A 49 -13.03 -21.46 9.98
CA ASP A 49 -14.11 -22.31 9.49
C ASP A 49 -14.61 -23.25 10.59
N ALA A 50 -15.93 -23.36 10.73
CA ALA A 50 -16.57 -24.21 11.74
C ALA A 50 -16.28 -25.71 11.56
N LYS A 51 -15.89 -26.15 10.36
CA LYS A 51 -15.60 -27.56 10.02
C LYS A 51 -14.10 -27.91 10.03
N GLY A 52 -13.26 -27.04 10.60
CA GLY A 52 -11.80 -27.11 10.47
C GLY A 52 -11.31 -26.50 9.14
N PRO A 53 -10.00 -26.22 8.99
CA PRO A 53 -9.48 -25.75 7.71
C PRO A 53 -9.83 -26.80 6.65
N PRO A 54 -10.39 -26.43 5.47
CA PRO A 54 -10.57 -27.41 4.41
C PRO A 54 -9.21 -28.06 4.15
N ALA A 55 -9.19 -29.37 3.91
CA ALA A 55 -7.97 -30.13 3.60
C ALA A 55 -7.14 -29.54 2.42
N ASN A 56 -7.71 -28.54 1.72
CA ASN A 56 -7.17 -27.83 0.57
C ASN A 56 -7.07 -26.31 0.79
N ALA A 57 -6.92 -25.80 2.02
CA ALA A 57 -6.53 -24.40 2.27
C ALA A 57 -5.07 -24.16 1.84
N GLN A 58 -4.72 -24.54 0.62
CA GLN A 58 -3.47 -24.18 -0.01
C GLN A 58 -3.58 -22.73 -0.45
N LEU A 59 -2.49 -21.97 -0.24
CA LEU A 59 -2.30 -20.69 -0.92
C LEU A 59 -2.47 -20.95 -2.41
N ARG A 60 -3.44 -20.29 -3.03
CA ARG A 60 -3.74 -20.50 -4.46
C ARG A 60 -2.72 -19.81 -5.36
N TRP A 61 -1.90 -18.93 -4.80
CA TRP A 61 -0.90 -18.15 -5.51
C TRP A 61 0.51 -18.58 -5.15
N ARG A 62 1.43 -18.35 -6.10
CA ARG A 62 2.86 -18.45 -5.85
C ARG A 62 3.38 -17.09 -5.37
N ALA A 63 4.38 -17.09 -4.51
CA ALA A 63 4.96 -15.84 -3.97
C ALA A 63 5.66 -14.98 -5.04
N ASP A 64 6.05 -15.58 -6.17
CA ASP A 64 6.64 -14.94 -7.35
C ASP A 64 5.61 -14.56 -8.43
N GLU A 65 4.30 -14.78 -8.20
CA GLU A 65 3.26 -14.44 -9.17
C GLU A 65 2.98 -12.93 -9.17
N ALA A 66 2.94 -12.32 -10.36
CA ALA A 66 2.50 -10.94 -10.52
C ALA A 66 0.99 -10.80 -10.25
N ALA A 67 0.62 -9.84 -9.40
CA ALA A 67 -0.77 -9.52 -9.11
C ALA A 67 -1.33 -8.44 -10.05
N ILE A 68 -2.65 -8.20 -9.98
CA ILE A 68 -3.27 -7.02 -10.62
C ILE A 68 -2.61 -5.75 -10.05
N GLY A 69 -2.17 -4.85 -10.92
CA GLY A 69 -1.41 -3.65 -10.56
C GLY A 69 0.10 -3.80 -10.62
N HIS A 70 0.62 -4.99 -10.99
CA HIS A 70 2.04 -5.17 -11.28
C HIS A 70 2.51 -4.19 -12.36
N ARG A 71 3.68 -3.57 -12.14
CA ARG A 71 4.30 -2.64 -13.09
C ARG A 71 5.67 -3.13 -13.55
N PRO A 72 5.93 -3.24 -14.86
CA PRO A 72 7.31 -3.36 -15.34
C PRO A 72 8.06 -2.05 -15.06
N GLN A 73 9.40 -2.09 -15.19
CA GLN A 73 10.21 -0.88 -15.16
C GLN A 73 9.80 0.06 -16.31
N LEU A 74 9.56 1.32 -15.99
CA LEU A 74 9.26 2.37 -16.97
C LEU A 74 10.29 3.49 -16.84
N SER A 75 11.01 3.78 -17.92
CA SER A 75 11.89 4.94 -17.97
C SER A 75 11.09 6.17 -18.40
N GLN A 76 11.00 7.17 -17.52
CA GLN A 76 10.35 8.45 -17.81
C GLN A 76 11.12 9.57 -17.13
N ALA A 77 11.07 10.77 -17.71
CA ALA A 77 11.74 11.94 -17.14
C ALA A 77 11.04 12.40 -15.86
N LEU A 78 11.83 12.78 -14.86
CA LEU A 78 11.35 13.50 -13.68
C LEU A 78 10.96 14.95 -14.03
N PRO A 79 10.14 15.62 -13.20
CA PRO A 79 9.94 17.05 -13.29
C PRO A 79 11.29 17.80 -13.29
N SER A 80 11.39 18.87 -14.08
CA SER A 80 12.63 19.68 -14.17
C SER A 80 13.04 20.30 -12.83
N THR A 81 12.09 20.47 -11.91
CA THR A 81 12.33 20.92 -10.55
C THR A 81 11.51 20.06 -9.61
N LEU A 82 12.17 19.41 -8.66
CA LEU A 82 11.50 18.59 -7.67
C LEU A 82 10.82 19.47 -6.60
N PRO A 83 9.58 19.16 -6.21
CA PRO A 83 8.84 19.95 -5.21
C PRO A 83 9.35 19.74 -3.77
N ALA A 84 10.06 18.65 -3.52
CA ALA A 84 10.67 18.28 -2.24
C ALA A 84 11.81 17.27 -2.46
N THR A 85 12.75 17.21 -1.53
CA THR A 85 13.76 16.14 -1.46
C THR A 85 13.18 14.95 -0.69
N LEU A 86 13.03 13.81 -1.37
CA LEU A 86 12.61 12.57 -0.74
C LEU A 86 13.82 11.83 -0.16
N VAL A 87 13.77 11.45 1.12
CA VAL A 87 14.86 10.78 1.83
C VAL A 87 14.38 9.41 2.32
N ALA A 88 14.92 8.32 1.77
CA ALA A 88 14.50 6.97 2.16
C ALA A 88 15.44 6.37 3.21
N PHE A 89 14.89 5.84 4.30
CA PHE A 89 15.68 5.07 5.27
C PHE A 89 16.27 3.82 4.61
N TYR A 90 17.51 3.48 4.95
CA TYR A 90 18.28 2.40 4.32
C TYR A 90 18.87 1.47 5.39
N LEU A 91 18.52 0.19 5.29
CA LEU A 91 19.00 -0.86 6.17
C LEU A 91 20.28 -1.52 5.59
N PRO A 92 21.42 -1.49 6.30
CA PRO A 92 22.66 -2.10 5.82
C PRO A 92 22.72 -3.64 6.01
N GLN A 93 21.72 -4.25 6.65
CA GLN A 93 21.72 -5.66 7.09
C GLN A 93 21.36 -6.69 6.00
N PHE A 94 22.01 -6.61 4.84
CA PHE A 94 21.91 -7.61 3.76
C PHE A 94 23.28 -8.19 3.39
N HIS A 95 24.11 -8.45 4.40
CA HIS A 95 25.38 -9.13 4.26
C HIS A 95 25.73 -9.85 5.56
N THR A 96 26.58 -10.87 5.47
CA THR A 96 27.04 -11.64 6.63
C THR A 96 28.20 -10.92 7.32
N PHE A 97 28.25 -10.96 8.65
CA PHE A 97 29.41 -10.52 9.43
C PHE A 97 29.56 -11.38 10.70
N PRO A 98 30.76 -11.45 11.31
CA PRO A 98 31.07 -12.45 12.34
C PRO A 98 30.12 -12.46 13.54
N GLU A 99 29.73 -11.30 14.03
CA GLU A 99 28.86 -11.15 15.19
C GLU A 99 27.44 -11.66 14.89
N ASN A 100 26.85 -11.29 13.75
CA ASN A 100 25.53 -11.81 13.36
C ASN A 100 25.53 -13.32 13.15
N ASP A 101 26.60 -13.86 12.55
CA ASP A 101 26.76 -15.29 12.37
C ASP A 101 26.85 -16.03 13.72
N ALA A 102 27.53 -15.44 14.71
CA ALA A 102 27.60 -15.98 16.07
C ALA A 102 26.25 -15.90 16.81
N TRP A 103 25.47 -14.83 16.58
CA TRP A 103 24.21 -14.60 17.29
C TRP A 103 23.02 -15.34 16.70
N TRP A 104 22.98 -15.47 15.37
CA TRP A 104 21.80 -15.93 14.62
C TRP A 104 22.08 -17.15 13.73
N GLY A 105 23.32 -17.67 13.78
CA GLY A 105 23.79 -18.82 13.03
C GLY A 105 24.44 -18.44 11.70
N LYS A 106 25.51 -19.17 11.35
CA LYS A 106 26.35 -18.97 10.16
C LYS A 106 25.56 -18.57 8.90
N GLY A 107 26.03 -17.54 8.20
CA GLY A 107 25.41 -17.03 6.98
C GLY A 107 24.11 -16.24 7.23
N PHE A 108 23.96 -15.57 8.37
CA PHE A 108 22.75 -14.82 8.66
C PHE A 108 22.71 -13.50 7.87
N THR A 109 21.59 -13.24 7.21
CA THR A 109 21.18 -11.95 6.67
C THR A 109 19.67 -11.79 6.87
N GLU A 110 19.13 -10.59 6.67
CA GLU A 110 17.67 -10.38 6.76
C GLU A 110 16.88 -11.23 5.76
N TRP A 111 17.50 -11.68 4.65
CA TRP A 111 16.87 -12.64 3.72
C TRP A 111 16.45 -13.94 4.39
N ARG A 112 17.14 -14.39 5.46
CA ARG A 112 16.72 -15.56 6.24
C ARG A 112 15.36 -15.36 6.91
N ASN A 113 15.09 -14.15 7.40
CA ASN A 113 13.80 -13.80 8.00
C ASN A 113 12.71 -13.68 6.93
N VAL A 114 13.01 -13.03 5.81
CA VAL A 114 12.07 -12.83 4.70
C VAL A 114 11.61 -14.15 4.09
N THR A 115 12.55 -15.03 3.74
CA THR A 115 12.26 -16.27 3.00
C THR A 115 11.52 -17.34 3.81
N ARG A 116 11.63 -17.31 5.15
CA ARG A 116 10.92 -18.27 6.03
C ARG A 116 9.50 -17.80 6.42
N ALA A 117 9.15 -16.55 6.13
CA ALA A 117 7.86 -16.00 6.51
C ALA A 117 6.72 -16.72 5.78
N LEU A 118 5.60 -16.95 6.47
CA LEU A 118 4.42 -17.61 5.93
C LEU A 118 3.16 -16.76 6.18
N PRO A 119 2.15 -16.81 5.29
CA PRO A 119 0.87 -16.17 5.53
C PRO A 119 0.20 -16.70 6.79
N GLN A 120 -0.22 -15.79 7.66
CA GLN A 120 -0.93 -16.13 8.90
C GLN A 120 -2.45 -16.17 8.71
N PHE A 121 -2.97 -15.46 7.71
CA PHE A 121 -4.39 -15.34 7.39
C PHE A 121 -4.58 -15.12 5.88
N GLU A 122 -5.80 -15.30 5.39
CA GLU A 122 -6.13 -15.18 3.97
C GLU A 122 -5.86 -13.76 3.46
N GLY A 123 -5.11 -13.62 2.36
CA GLY A 123 -4.67 -12.34 1.82
C GLY A 123 -3.43 -11.74 2.48
N HIS A 124 -2.81 -12.40 3.48
CA HIS A 124 -1.54 -11.97 4.05
C HIS A 124 -0.38 -12.23 3.06
N VAL A 125 0.37 -11.18 2.72
CA VAL A 125 1.41 -11.20 1.67
C VAL A 125 2.76 -11.59 2.28
N GLN A 126 2.94 -12.87 2.57
CA GLN A 126 4.22 -13.45 3.01
C GLN A 126 4.50 -14.77 2.26
N PRO A 127 5.76 -15.12 1.97
CA PRO A 127 6.91 -14.23 1.99
C PRO A 127 6.80 -13.16 0.88
N ARG A 128 7.27 -11.94 1.13
CA ARG A 128 7.43 -10.91 0.09
C ARG A 128 8.80 -11.07 -0.57
N LEU A 129 8.83 -11.39 -1.86
CA LEU A 129 10.08 -11.71 -2.58
C LEU A 129 10.58 -10.52 -3.43
N PRO A 130 11.90 -10.29 -3.51
CA PRO A 130 12.47 -9.27 -4.39
C PRO A 130 12.28 -9.63 -5.88
N ALA A 131 12.21 -8.60 -6.73
CA ALA A 131 12.25 -8.74 -8.18
C ALA A 131 13.68 -8.50 -8.71
N ASP A 132 13.92 -7.37 -9.37
CA ASP A 132 15.09 -7.12 -10.21
C ASP A 132 16.45 -7.22 -9.49
N LEU A 133 16.51 -6.79 -8.23
CA LEU A 133 17.74 -6.77 -7.43
C LEU A 133 18.04 -8.13 -6.77
N GLY A 134 17.07 -9.05 -6.78
CA GLY A 134 17.18 -10.38 -6.18
C GLY A 134 17.54 -10.38 -4.70
N PHE A 135 18.01 -11.54 -4.21
CA PHE A 135 18.52 -11.70 -2.85
C PHE A 135 19.98 -11.22 -2.77
N TYR A 136 20.17 -9.91 -2.83
CA TYR A 136 21.49 -9.29 -2.94
C TYR A 136 22.35 -9.42 -1.67
N ASP A 137 23.67 -9.24 -1.86
CA ASP A 137 24.67 -9.07 -0.80
C ASP A 137 25.27 -7.67 -0.88
N LEU A 138 25.14 -6.87 0.18
CA LEU A 138 25.62 -5.47 0.19
C LEU A 138 27.15 -5.32 0.27
N ARG A 139 27.91 -6.41 0.31
CA ARG A 139 29.36 -6.36 0.06
C ARG A 139 29.70 -6.24 -1.41
N ASN A 140 28.72 -6.45 -2.30
CA ASN A 140 28.88 -6.20 -3.73
C ASN A 140 28.54 -4.73 -4.02
N PRO A 141 29.53 -3.86 -4.33
CA PRO A 141 29.28 -2.44 -4.56
C PRO A 141 28.37 -2.18 -5.77
N GLN A 142 28.28 -3.12 -6.72
CA GLN A 142 27.37 -2.99 -7.86
C GLN A 142 25.90 -2.87 -7.42
N VAL A 143 25.51 -3.56 -6.35
CA VAL A 143 24.15 -3.52 -5.82
C VAL A 143 23.79 -2.10 -5.39
N MET A 144 24.69 -1.42 -4.66
CA MET A 144 24.45 -0.06 -4.21
C MET A 144 24.44 0.96 -5.36
N ARG A 145 25.24 0.76 -6.42
CA ARG A 145 25.14 1.56 -7.65
C ARG A 145 23.79 1.42 -8.32
N ASP A 146 23.31 0.18 -8.45
CA ASP A 146 22.02 -0.11 -9.09
C ASP A 146 20.86 0.44 -8.25
N GLN A 147 20.91 0.31 -6.92
CA GLN A 147 19.95 0.92 -6.00
C GLN A 147 19.96 2.44 -6.08
N ALA A 148 21.14 3.06 -6.07
CA ALA A 148 21.28 4.52 -6.16
C ALA A 148 20.70 5.07 -7.47
N ARG A 149 21.02 4.42 -8.60
CA ARG A 149 20.46 4.77 -9.91
C ARG A 149 18.94 4.61 -9.91
N LEU A 150 18.43 3.47 -9.46
CA LEU A 150 16.99 3.19 -9.44
C LEU A 150 16.22 4.17 -8.55
N ALA A 151 16.78 4.51 -7.40
CA ALA A 151 16.23 5.50 -6.47
C ALA A 151 16.18 6.90 -7.13
N ALA A 152 17.29 7.33 -7.74
CA ALA A 152 17.38 8.62 -8.43
C ALA A 152 16.39 8.72 -9.61
N GLU A 153 16.24 7.67 -10.42
CA GLU A 153 15.28 7.61 -11.54
C GLU A 153 13.82 7.83 -11.11
N HIS A 154 13.49 7.50 -9.85
CA HIS A 154 12.15 7.66 -9.27
C HIS A 154 12.01 8.87 -8.33
N GLY A 155 13.04 9.73 -8.28
CA GLY A 155 13.02 10.99 -7.55
C GLY A 155 13.29 10.87 -6.04
N ILE A 156 13.86 9.75 -5.59
CA ILE A 156 14.52 9.70 -4.29
C ILE A 156 15.78 10.56 -4.36
N GLY A 157 15.86 11.57 -3.48
CA GLY A 157 16.94 12.54 -3.46
C GLY A 157 18.06 12.20 -2.48
N ALA A 158 17.83 11.29 -1.52
CA ALA A 158 18.88 10.80 -0.63
C ALA A 158 18.52 9.47 0.05
N PHE A 159 19.55 8.75 0.52
CA PHE A 159 19.38 7.68 1.50
C PHE A 159 19.76 8.11 2.92
N CYS A 160 19.03 7.63 3.91
CA CYS A 160 19.36 7.77 5.32
C CYS A 160 19.81 6.40 5.87
N PHE A 161 21.11 6.17 5.94
CA PHE A 161 21.65 4.90 6.41
C PHE A 161 21.51 4.77 7.92
N TYR A 162 20.96 3.64 8.39
CA TYR A 162 21.13 3.28 9.79
C TYR A 162 22.61 3.04 10.09
N PHE A 163 23.08 3.68 11.15
CA PHE A 163 24.47 3.61 11.60
C PHE A 163 24.53 3.00 13.00
N TYR A 164 25.36 1.98 13.16
CA TYR A 164 25.42 1.16 14.37
C TYR A 164 26.80 1.29 15.02
N TRP A 165 26.90 2.24 15.94
CA TRP A 165 28.05 2.47 16.81
C TRP A 165 27.69 2.05 18.23
N PHE A 166 28.59 1.29 18.87
CA PHE A 166 28.46 0.75 20.22
C PHE A 166 29.73 1.02 21.03
N SER A 167 29.96 2.30 21.32
CA SER A 167 31.06 2.78 22.18
C SER A 167 32.45 2.28 21.79
N GLY A 168 32.86 2.57 20.55
CA GLY A 168 34.16 2.17 19.99
C GLY A 168 34.11 0.97 19.04
N ARG A 169 32.96 0.30 18.94
CA ARG A 169 32.74 -0.81 18.00
C ARG A 169 31.64 -0.45 17.01
N THR A 170 31.93 -0.61 15.72
CA THR A 170 30.92 -0.49 14.66
C THR A 170 30.46 -1.85 14.17
N LEU A 171 29.17 -1.95 13.85
CA LEU A 171 28.57 -3.11 13.19
C LEU A 171 27.95 -2.66 11.86
N MET A 172 27.94 -3.54 10.86
CA MET A 172 27.29 -3.31 9.56
C MET A 172 27.71 -2.02 8.84
N GLU A 173 28.92 -1.53 9.10
CA GLU A 173 29.43 -0.28 8.51
C GLU A 173 29.94 -0.47 7.07
N GLU A 174 30.24 -1.72 6.69
CA GLU A 174 30.86 -2.06 5.41
C GLU A 174 30.12 -1.46 4.20
N PRO A 175 28.77 -1.55 4.08
CA PRO A 175 28.06 -0.93 2.96
C PRO A 175 28.24 0.58 2.88
N VAL A 176 28.24 1.28 4.02
CA VAL A 176 28.40 2.74 4.06
C VAL A 176 29.83 3.15 3.72
N ARG A 177 30.84 2.36 4.13
CA ARG A 177 32.24 2.56 3.73
C ARG A 177 32.43 2.37 2.23
N GLN A 178 31.81 1.35 1.65
CA GLN A 178 31.84 1.10 0.21
C GLN A 178 31.15 2.23 -0.56
N TRP A 179 30.01 2.74 -0.07
CA TRP A 179 29.35 3.92 -0.62
C TRP A 179 30.26 5.14 -0.62
N LEU A 180 30.94 5.40 0.51
CA LEU A 180 31.89 6.49 0.65
C LEU A 180 33.07 6.36 -0.34
N ALA A 181 33.60 5.15 -0.50
CA ALA A 181 34.74 4.87 -1.37
C ALA A 181 34.42 4.88 -2.87
N ASP A 182 33.14 4.82 -3.24
CA ASP A 182 32.70 4.75 -4.63
C ASP A 182 32.17 6.10 -5.13
N ASP A 183 33.02 6.84 -5.85
CA ASP A 183 32.68 8.14 -6.43
C ASP A 183 31.64 8.08 -7.56
N SER A 184 31.38 6.90 -8.12
CA SER A 184 30.36 6.72 -9.18
C SER A 184 28.93 6.80 -8.64
N ILE A 185 28.75 6.65 -7.33
CA ILE A 185 27.46 6.82 -6.67
C ILE A 185 27.28 8.31 -6.34
N GLU A 186 26.42 9.01 -7.08
CA GLU A 186 26.17 10.45 -6.87
C GLU A 186 25.03 10.75 -5.89
N LEU A 187 24.19 9.76 -5.57
CA LEU A 187 23.02 9.96 -4.72
C LEU A 187 23.45 10.43 -3.32
N PRO A 188 22.90 11.56 -2.82
CA PRO A 188 23.17 12.05 -1.48
C PRO A 188 22.80 11.08 -0.36
N PHE A 189 23.43 11.24 0.80
CA PHE A 189 23.11 10.42 1.97
C PHE A 189 23.29 11.15 3.31
N CYS A 190 22.61 10.68 4.35
CA CYS A 190 22.89 11.03 5.75
C CYS A 190 22.89 9.78 6.62
N LEU A 191 23.29 9.93 7.89
CA LEU A 191 23.35 8.85 8.86
C LEU A 191 22.29 9.02 9.95
N CYS A 192 21.64 7.92 10.33
CA CYS A 192 20.80 7.81 11.53
C CYS A 192 21.44 6.85 12.52
N TRP A 193 22.01 7.41 13.60
CA TRP A 193 22.59 6.60 14.66
C TRP A 193 21.50 5.89 15.45
N ALA A 194 21.44 4.56 15.30
CA ALA A 194 20.61 3.66 16.10
C ALA A 194 21.22 3.49 17.49
N ASN A 195 21.12 4.53 18.32
CA ASN A 195 21.86 4.72 19.57
C ASN A 195 21.29 3.93 20.77
N GLU A 196 20.63 2.81 20.50
CA GLU A 196 20.04 1.91 21.48
C GLU A 196 20.87 0.64 21.68
N ASN A 197 20.63 -0.10 22.76
CA ASN A 197 21.23 -1.41 22.95
C ASN A 197 20.77 -2.37 21.85
N TRP A 198 21.65 -3.24 21.39
CA TRP A 198 21.23 -4.37 20.55
C TRP A 198 20.85 -5.54 21.44
N ALA A 199 19.57 -5.95 21.42
CA ALA A 199 19.08 -7.13 22.13
C ALA A 199 18.72 -8.28 21.17
N ARG A 200 18.78 -9.52 21.66
CA ARG A 200 18.41 -10.74 20.91
C ARG A 200 16.91 -10.81 20.60
N ARG A 201 16.06 -10.06 21.29
CA ARG A 201 14.63 -9.97 20.96
C ARG A 201 14.40 -8.73 20.12
N TRP A 202 13.79 -8.91 18.95
CA TRP A 202 13.32 -7.85 18.04
C TRP A 202 12.15 -7.03 18.62
N ASP A 203 11.94 -7.05 19.93
CA ASP A 203 10.86 -6.34 20.64
C ASP A 203 11.35 -5.16 21.49
N GLY A 204 12.66 -4.88 21.47
CA GLY A 204 13.27 -3.74 22.17
C GLY A 204 13.29 -3.85 23.69
N ARG A 205 13.17 -5.07 24.26
CA ARG A 205 13.25 -5.31 25.71
C ARG A 205 14.64 -5.79 26.14
N ASP A 206 15.18 -5.17 27.19
CA ASP A 206 16.58 -5.26 27.67
C ASP A 206 17.04 -6.59 28.32
N GLU A 207 16.27 -7.69 28.22
CA GLU A 207 16.59 -8.91 28.99
C GLU A 207 17.67 -9.82 28.35
N ASP A 208 18.10 -9.55 27.10
CA ASP A 208 19.14 -10.33 26.40
C ASP A 208 20.01 -9.43 25.48
N ILE A 209 20.81 -8.51 26.07
CA ILE A 209 21.67 -7.58 25.32
C ILE A 209 22.83 -8.34 24.65
N LEU A 210 22.92 -8.25 23.32
CA LEU A 210 24.02 -8.79 22.50
C LEU A 210 25.23 -7.84 22.48
N ILE A 211 24.96 -6.53 22.40
CA ILE A 211 25.96 -5.47 22.56
C ILE A 211 25.29 -4.23 23.17
N GLY A 212 25.91 -3.68 24.22
CA GLY A 212 25.40 -2.52 24.93
C GLY A 212 25.93 -1.22 24.35
N GLN A 213 25.13 -0.16 24.46
CA GLN A 213 25.53 1.21 24.16
C GLN A 213 25.77 1.96 25.48
N GLN A 214 26.92 2.63 25.59
CA GLN A 214 27.23 3.51 26.73
C GLN A 214 27.37 4.94 26.24
N HIS A 215 26.69 5.87 26.91
CA HIS A 215 26.73 7.28 26.54
C HIS A 215 27.59 8.06 27.53
N SER A 216 28.71 8.62 27.05
CA SER A 216 29.63 9.43 27.84
C SER A 216 30.19 10.58 26.99
N ALA A 217 30.76 11.61 27.62
CA ALA A 217 31.36 12.72 26.89
C ALA A 217 32.54 12.28 26.00
N ASP A 218 33.29 11.26 26.43
CA ASP A 218 34.38 10.69 25.63
C ASP A 218 33.84 9.88 24.45
N ASP A 219 32.75 9.11 24.64
CA ASP A 219 32.11 8.39 23.55
C ASP A 219 31.47 9.34 22.53
N ASP A 220 30.89 10.46 22.98
CA ASP A 220 30.36 11.48 22.08
C ASP A 220 31.45 11.99 21.12
N LEU A 221 32.65 12.25 21.64
CA LEU A 221 33.80 12.72 20.85
C LEU A 221 34.35 11.61 19.94
N ALA A 222 34.41 10.37 20.42
CA ALA A 222 34.83 9.22 19.62
C ALA A 222 33.86 8.96 18.46
N PHE A 223 32.55 9.00 18.72
CA PHE A 223 31.51 8.83 17.72
C PHE A 223 31.57 9.90 16.65
N ILE A 224 31.59 11.20 17.03
CA ILE A 224 31.59 12.28 16.03
C ILE A 224 32.88 12.26 15.20
N ALA A 225 34.02 11.92 15.82
CA ALA A 225 35.28 11.76 15.10
C ALA A 225 35.21 10.59 14.10
N HIS A 226 34.56 9.49 14.48
CA HIS A 226 34.37 8.33 13.61
C HIS A 226 33.48 8.65 12.41
N VAL A 227 32.37 9.37 12.60
CA VAL A 227 31.46 9.69 11.49
C VAL A 227 31.89 10.91 10.65
N ALA A 228 32.94 11.62 11.08
CA ALA A 228 33.46 12.81 10.41
C ALA A 228 33.76 12.63 8.90
N PRO A 229 34.32 11.51 8.41
CA PRO A 229 34.52 11.32 6.97
C PRO A 229 33.22 11.37 6.18
N TYR A 230 32.13 10.80 6.71
CA TYR A 230 30.82 10.82 6.07
C TYR A 230 30.21 12.23 6.05
N LEU A 231 30.41 13.01 7.12
CA LEU A 231 29.94 14.41 7.20
C LEU A 231 30.70 15.34 6.24
N ARG A 232 31.96 15.03 5.93
CA ARG A 232 32.78 15.78 4.96
C ARG A 232 32.48 15.45 3.51
N ASP A 233 31.90 14.28 3.23
CA ASP A 233 31.66 13.84 1.86
C ASP A 233 30.81 14.87 1.09
N ARG A 234 31.14 15.07 -0.19
CA ARG A 234 30.44 16.02 -1.07
C ARG A 234 28.95 15.68 -1.19
N ARG A 235 28.58 14.41 -1.02
CA ARG A 235 27.24 13.83 -1.10
C ARG A 235 26.52 13.80 0.25
N ALA A 236 27.12 14.29 1.33
CA ALA A 236 26.39 14.45 2.59
C ALA A 236 25.14 15.31 2.37
N LEU A 237 23.96 14.80 2.72
CA LEU A 237 22.71 15.55 2.65
C LEU A 237 22.81 16.78 3.56
N LYS A 238 22.59 17.96 2.99
CA LYS A 238 22.76 19.24 3.68
C LYS A 238 21.45 20.00 3.77
N VAL A 239 21.23 20.65 4.91
CA VAL A 239 20.19 21.66 5.11
C VAL A 239 20.88 22.98 5.39
N ASP A 240 20.61 23.99 4.55
CA ASP A 240 21.29 25.29 4.60
C ASP A 240 22.82 25.16 4.64
N GLY A 241 23.36 24.23 3.84
CA GLY A 241 24.79 23.93 3.72
C GLY A 241 25.38 23.05 4.84
N ARG A 242 24.60 22.72 5.88
CA ARG A 242 25.06 21.95 7.06
C ARG A 242 24.79 20.46 6.87
N PRO A 243 25.79 19.56 6.95
CA PRO A 243 25.55 18.13 6.81
C PRO A 243 24.66 17.61 7.94
N MET A 244 23.72 16.76 7.56
CA MET A 244 22.70 16.22 8.44
C MET A 244 23.19 14.97 9.20
N LEU A 245 22.92 14.93 10.50
CA LEU A 245 23.15 13.76 11.36
C LEU A 245 21.90 13.51 12.22
N LEU A 246 21.38 12.29 12.16
CA LEU A 246 20.20 11.87 12.91
C LEU A 246 20.58 11.04 14.13
N VAL A 247 19.82 11.21 15.21
CA VAL A 247 19.84 10.31 16.38
C VAL A 247 18.48 9.65 16.53
N TYR A 248 18.45 8.32 16.69
CA TYR A 248 17.20 7.58 16.73
C TYR A 248 16.42 7.82 18.04
N ARG A 249 17.10 7.80 19.20
CA ARG A 249 16.52 7.96 20.54
C ARG A 249 17.26 8.99 21.38
N PRO A 250 16.97 10.30 21.24
CA PRO A 250 17.65 11.34 21.99
C PRO A 250 17.55 11.21 23.53
N ASN A 251 16.49 10.61 24.09
CA ASN A 251 16.34 10.45 25.54
C ASN A 251 17.28 9.40 26.16
N LEU A 252 17.99 8.60 25.35
CA LEU A 252 19.04 7.70 25.85
C LEU A 252 20.34 8.45 26.15
N LEU A 253 20.52 9.65 25.60
CA LEU A 253 21.65 10.52 25.92
C LEU A 253 21.46 11.10 27.33
N PRO A 254 22.50 11.09 28.20
CA PRO A 254 22.43 11.69 29.53
C PRO A 254 22.03 13.17 29.50
N ASP A 255 22.56 13.90 28.52
CA ASP A 255 22.19 15.27 28.20
C ASP A 255 22.39 15.50 26.69
N ALA A 256 21.29 15.37 25.94
CA ALA A 256 21.30 15.51 24.48
C ALA A 256 21.80 16.89 24.00
N ARG A 257 21.55 17.97 24.76
CA ARG A 257 22.01 19.31 24.41
C ARG A 257 23.52 19.38 24.53
N ALA A 258 24.06 18.94 25.67
CA ALA A 258 25.50 18.96 25.90
C ALA A 258 26.24 18.06 24.89
N THR A 259 25.67 16.90 24.53
CA THR A 259 26.20 16.02 23.48
C THR A 259 26.22 16.72 22.12
N GLY A 260 25.10 17.34 21.70
CA GLY A 260 25.02 18.08 20.45
C GLY A 260 26.01 19.26 20.39
N GLU A 261 26.22 19.98 21.49
CA GLU A 261 27.20 21.06 21.59
C GLU A 261 28.65 20.57 21.46
N ARG A 262 28.99 19.41 22.06
CA ARG A 262 30.30 18.76 21.89
C ARG A 262 30.55 18.42 20.43
N TRP A 263 29.58 17.80 19.76
CA TRP A 263 29.68 17.45 18.34
C TRP A 263 29.86 18.67 17.45
N ARG A 264 29.05 19.71 17.63
CA ARG A 264 29.18 20.96 16.84
C ARG A 264 30.54 21.60 17.03
N ARG A 265 31.04 21.68 18.27
CA ARG A 265 32.38 22.23 18.56
C ARG A 265 33.47 21.43 17.86
N TRP A 266 33.45 20.11 18.03
CA TRP A 266 34.42 19.22 17.39
C TRP A 266 34.40 19.34 15.86
N CYS A 267 33.21 19.41 15.24
CA CYS A 267 33.05 19.57 13.79
C CYS A 267 33.60 20.92 13.28
N ARG A 268 33.35 22.03 13.99
CA ARG A 268 33.92 23.34 13.65
C ARG A 268 35.44 23.30 13.74
N ASP A 269 35.98 22.80 14.84
CA ASP A 269 37.43 22.73 15.07
C ASP A 269 38.13 21.80 14.06
N SER A 270 37.41 20.80 13.54
CA SER A 270 37.90 19.83 12.56
C SER A 270 37.60 20.17 11.10
N GLY A 271 37.14 21.39 10.82
CA GLY A 271 36.93 21.92 9.46
C GLY A 271 35.67 21.42 8.73
N ILE A 272 34.74 20.75 9.41
CA ILE A 272 33.41 20.39 8.86
C ILE A 272 32.48 21.60 8.89
N GLY A 273 32.62 22.45 9.91
CA GLY A 273 31.72 23.58 10.16
C GLY A 273 30.52 23.18 11.03
N GLU A 274 29.39 23.84 10.82
CA GLU A 274 28.13 23.52 11.50
C GLU A 274 27.48 22.25 10.96
N ILE A 275 26.76 21.53 11.81
CA ILE A 275 26.00 20.33 11.46
C ILE A 275 24.51 20.52 11.77
N HIS A 276 23.65 19.85 11.01
CA HIS A 276 22.20 19.84 11.24
C HIS A 276 21.82 18.58 12.01
N LEU A 277 21.46 18.72 13.29
CA LEU A 277 21.08 17.63 14.17
C LEU A 277 19.58 17.41 14.11
N ALA A 278 19.17 16.20 13.72
CA ALA A 278 17.77 15.81 13.72
C ALA A 278 17.56 14.55 14.57
N TYR A 279 16.32 14.26 14.95
CA TYR A 279 15.98 13.00 15.60
C TYR A 279 14.69 12.39 15.06
N VAL A 280 14.55 11.09 15.23
CA VAL A 280 13.41 10.31 14.72
C VAL A 280 12.32 10.21 15.77
N GLN A 281 11.07 10.54 15.42
CA GLN A 281 9.91 10.44 16.30
C GLN A 281 9.35 9.01 16.43
N GLY A 282 10.24 8.02 16.61
CA GLY A 282 9.89 6.61 16.72
C GLY A 282 9.28 6.23 18.08
N PHE A 283 9.80 6.80 19.17
CA PHE A 283 9.38 6.45 20.54
C PHE A 283 9.00 7.67 21.37
N GLU A 284 9.52 8.82 21.01
CA GLU A 284 9.47 10.06 21.76
C GLU A 284 9.37 11.26 20.82
N ARG A 285 8.85 12.37 21.36
CA ARG A 285 8.57 13.60 20.60
C ARG A 285 8.90 14.86 21.42
N PRO A 286 10.12 15.01 21.96
CA PRO A 286 10.53 16.29 22.53
C PRO A 286 10.50 17.39 21.46
N ASP A 287 10.28 18.64 21.84
CA ASP A 287 10.62 19.73 20.93
C ASP A 287 12.14 19.68 20.66
N PRO A 288 12.60 19.65 19.39
CA PRO A 288 14.03 19.59 19.09
C PRO A 288 14.82 20.73 19.75
N ARG A 289 14.20 21.91 19.91
CA ARG A 289 14.83 23.08 20.54
C ARG A 289 15.16 22.85 22.01
N ASP A 290 14.34 22.06 22.71
CA ASP A 290 14.51 21.76 24.14
C ASP A 290 15.74 20.87 24.38
N ILE A 291 16.05 19.99 23.42
CA ILE A 291 17.19 19.06 23.48
C ILE A 291 18.42 19.56 22.71
N GLY A 292 18.40 20.80 22.20
CA GLY A 292 19.53 21.40 21.48
C GLY A 292 19.71 20.88 20.04
N PHE A 293 18.68 20.28 19.46
CA PHE A 293 18.65 19.78 18.09
C PHE A 293 17.93 20.77 17.17
N ASP A 294 18.12 20.64 15.85
CA ASP A 294 17.57 21.54 14.85
C ASP A 294 16.19 21.11 14.35
N ALA A 295 15.94 19.79 14.24
CA ALA A 295 14.70 19.28 13.67
C ALA A 295 14.27 17.93 14.27
N ALA A 296 12.99 17.61 14.07
CA ALA A 296 12.42 16.29 14.27
C ALA A 296 12.03 15.66 12.93
N ILE A 297 11.91 14.34 12.87
CA ILE A 297 11.49 13.58 11.69
C ILE A 297 10.35 12.64 12.09
N GLU A 298 9.22 12.71 11.38
CA GLU A 298 8.16 11.72 11.58
C GLU A 298 8.57 10.35 11.06
N PHE A 299 8.19 9.31 11.78
CA PHE A 299 8.61 7.93 11.49
C PHE A 299 7.42 6.97 11.53
N PRO A 300 6.50 7.04 10.55
CA PRO A 300 5.41 6.08 10.47
C PRO A 300 5.94 4.64 10.34
N PRO A 301 5.24 3.64 10.90
CA PRO A 301 3.90 3.73 11.47
C PRO A 301 3.87 4.14 12.96
N ASN A 302 5.02 4.49 13.53
CA ASN A 302 5.10 4.77 14.96
C ASN A 302 4.21 5.96 15.34
N MET A 303 3.78 5.96 16.60
CA MET A 303 2.99 7.04 17.18
C MET A 303 1.65 7.35 16.48
N SER A 304 1.13 6.38 15.71
CA SER A 304 -0.30 6.24 15.42
C SER A 304 -0.79 4.91 16.00
N ASN A 305 -2.11 4.77 16.16
CA ASN A 305 -2.70 3.51 16.63
C ASN A 305 -4.04 3.26 15.93
N PRO A 306 -4.00 2.82 14.66
CA PRO A 306 -5.20 2.46 13.91
C PRO A 306 -6.08 1.41 14.57
N GLY A 307 -7.32 1.30 14.10
CA GLY A 307 -8.24 0.22 14.43
C GLY A 307 -7.61 -1.15 14.21
N SER A 308 -7.95 -2.11 15.07
CA SER A 308 -7.55 -3.51 14.87
C SER A 308 -8.51 -4.18 13.91
N LEU A 309 -7.94 -4.86 12.91
CA LEU A 309 -8.64 -5.69 11.93
C LEU A 309 -8.51 -7.19 12.24
N SER A 310 -7.89 -7.56 13.36
CA SER A 310 -7.56 -8.96 13.67
C SER A 310 -8.80 -9.85 13.75
N ALA A 311 -9.91 -9.35 14.32
CA ALA A 311 -11.15 -10.11 14.48
C ALA A 311 -11.80 -10.48 13.13
N GLN A 312 -11.55 -9.67 12.10
CA GLN A 312 -12.15 -9.83 10.78
C GLN A 312 -11.35 -10.78 9.88
N GLN A 313 -10.09 -11.07 10.20
CA GLN A 313 -9.23 -11.88 9.35
C GLN A 313 -9.53 -13.38 9.47
N TRP A 314 -9.46 -14.09 8.35
CA TRP A 314 -9.64 -15.54 8.28
C TRP A 314 -8.30 -16.24 8.45
N LEU A 315 -8.10 -16.91 9.58
CA LEU A 315 -6.80 -17.46 9.95
C LEU A 315 -6.42 -18.69 9.12
N LEU A 316 -5.21 -18.67 8.56
CA LEU A 316 -4.54 -19.84 7.97
C LEU A 316 -3.69 -20.55 9.02
N ASN A 317 -3.00 -19.78 9.86
CA ASN A 317 -2.37 -20.27 11.07
C ASN A 317 -3.33 -20.10 12.25
N PRO A 318 -3.90 -21.20 12.80
CA PRO A 318 -4.79 -21.12 13.95
C PRO A 318 -4.09 -20.48 15.18
N GLU A 319 -2.78 -20.64 15.31
CA GLU A 319 -2.02 -20.17 16.47
C GLU A 319 -1.59 -18.70 16.39
N PHE A 320 -1.98 -17.99 15.33
CA PHE A 320 -1.64 -16.58 15.16
C PHE A 320 -2.10 -15.74 16.36
N GLN A 321 -1.15 -15.01 16.93
CA GLN A 321 -1.29 -14.12 18.09
C GLN A 321 -0.82 -12.69 17.75
N GLY A 322 -0.59 -12.41 16.47
CA GLY A 322 -0.20 -11.09 15.99
C GLY A 322 -1.37 -10.10 15.94
N ASP A 323 -1.04 -8.88 15.56
CA ASP A 323 -1.94 -7.74 15.55
C ASP A 323 -2.06 -7.16 14.14
N VAL A 324 -3.28 -7.08 13.64
CA VAL A 324 -3.58 -6.58 12.30
C VAL A 324 -4.23 -5.22 12.44
N ARG A 325 -3.70 -4.23 11.72
CA ARG A 325 -4.09 -2.81 11.78
C ARG A 325 -4.46 -2.30 10.40
N ASP A 326 -5.36 -1.33 10.33
CA ASP A 326 -5.70 -0.68 9.06
C ASP A 326 -4.66 0.38 8.69
N TRP A 327 -3.88 0.16 7.63
CA TRP A 327 -2.90 1.12 7.14
C TRP A 327 -3.56 2.41 6.60
N ARG A 328 -4.79 2.31 6.08
CA ARG A 328 -5.49 3.47 5.50
C ARG A 328 -5.80 4.53 6.57
N GLU A 329 -6.13 4.08 7.77
CA GLU A 329 -6.34 4.96 8.93
C GLU A 329 -5.03 5.60 9.40
N LEU A 330 -3.90 4.87 9.37
CA LEU A 330 -2.57 5.41 9.66
C LEU A 330 -2.23 6.55 8.69
N ALA A 331 -2.35 6.30 7.39
CA ALA A 331 -2.03 7.26 6.35
C ALA A 331 -2.91 8.51 6.47
N ALA A 332 -4.23 8.34 6.62
CA ALA A 332 -5.17 9.44 6.77
C ALA A 332 -4.91 10.28 8.04
N ASP A 333 -4.65 9.63 9.18
CA ASP A 333 -4.32 10.30 10.45
C ASP A 333 -3.04 11.14 10.30
N ILE A 334 -1.96 10.58 9.76
CA ILE A 334 -0.69 11.33 9.65
C ILE A 334 -0.77 12.43 8.58
N ALA A 335 -1.39 12.18 7.43
CA ALA A 335 -1.58 13.18 6.39
C ALA A 335 -2.31 14.42 6.90
N ALA A 336 -3.30 14.24 7.79
CA ALA A 336 -4.10 15.32 8.35
C ALA A 336 -3.43 16.07 9.53
N ARG A 337 -2.28 15.61 10.04
CA ARG A 337 -1.62 16.27 11.17
C ARG A 337 -0.98 17.59 10.75
N PRO A 338 -1.26 18.71 11.45
CA PRO A 338 -0.58 19.97 11.20
C PRO A 338 0.91 19.84 11.51
N LEU A 339 1.74 20.62 10.83
CA LEU A 339 3.13 20.80 11.21
C LEU A 339 3.21 21.64 12.50
N PRO A 340 4.06 21.28 13.46
CA PRO A 340 4.28 22.06 14.67
C PRO A 340 5.08 23.34 14.39
N ASP A 341 5.19 24.21 15.40
CA ASP A 341 5.96 25.47 15.32
C ASP A 341 7.48 25.29 15.31
N TYR A 342 7.98 24.05 15.48
CA TYR A 342 9.38 23.70 15.37
C TYR A 342 9.65 22.96 14.05
N PRO A 343 10.90 22.96 13.53
CA PRO A 343 11.22 22.24 12.30
C PRO A 343 10.92 20.74 12.42
N LEU A 344 9.96 20.27 11.63
CA LEU A 344 9.56 18.86 11.52
C LEU A 344 9.58 18.47 10.05
N TYR A 345 10.40 17.48 9.70
CA TYR A 345 10.32 16.85 8.39
C TYR A 345 9.25 15.74 8.43
N PRO A 346 8.20 15.84 7.60
CA PRO A 346 7.14 14.85 7.56
C PRO A 346 7.63 13.50 7.05
N GLY A 347 6.90 12.45 7.42
CA GLY A 347 7.27 11.07 7.14
C GLY A 347 6.12 10.27 6.55
N VAL A 348 6.42 9.40 5.59
CA VAL A 348 5.47 8.45 4.96
C VAL A 348 6.04 7.03 4.97
N ASN A 349 5.20 6.01 4.79
CA ASN A 349 5.66 4.62 4.57
C ASN A 349 4.81 3.89 3.50
N PRO A 350 5.40 3.01 2.67
CA PRO A 350 4.65 2.23 1.67
C PRO A 350 3.88 1.05 2.30
N GLY A 351 4.09 0.76 3.58
CA GLY A 351 3.47 -0.36 4.28
C GLY A 351 4.28 -0.73 5.53
N TRP A 352 3.77 -1.67 6.31
CA TRP A 352 4.49 -2.22 7.45
C TRP A 352 3.97 -3.60 7.85
N ASP A 353 4.86 -4.58 7.94
CA ASP A 353 4.60 -5.94 8.35
C ASP A 353 5.88 -6.62 8.84
N ASN A 354 6.00 -6.81 10.16
CA ASN A 354 7.16 -7.47 10.77
C ASN A 354 6.95 -8.96 11.09
N GLU A 355 6.02 -9.63 10.41
CA GLU A 355 5.80 -11.07 10.54
C GLU A 355 7.06 -11.90 10.26
N ALA A 356 7.91 -11.48 9.32
CA ALA A 356 9.18 -12.14 9.01
C ALA A 356 10.15 -12.21 10.21
N ARG A 357 10.20 -11.13 11.02
CA ARG A 357 10.99 -11.08 12.27
C ARG A 357 10.26 -11.75 13.44
N ARG A 358 8.92 -11.77 13.44
CA ARG A 358 8.08 -12.20 14.57
C ARG A 358 6.99 -13.21 14.16
N SER A 359 7.39 -14.32 13.54
CA SER A 359 6.46 -15.34 13.04
C SER A 359 5.38 -15.74 14.05
N GLY A 360 4.12 -15.72 13.64
CA GLY A 360 2.92 -15.96 14.44
C GLY A 360 2.52 -14.80 15.36
N ARG A 361 3.32 -13.74 15.47
CA ARG A 361 3.18 -12.63 16.43
C ARG A 361 3.50 -11.26 15.81
N GLY A 362 3.54 -11.17 14.49
CA GLY A 362 3.82 -9.94 13.76
C GLY A 362 2.75 -8.87 14.01
N ARG A 363 3.15 -7.63 13.78
CA ARG A 363 2.23 -6.50 13.62
C ARG A 363 2.16 -6.17 12.13
N VAL A 364 0.96 -6.31 11.57
CA VAL A 364 0.68 -6.14 10.15
C VAL A 364 -0.21 -4.91 9.95
N TYR A 365 0.19 -3.99 9.08
CA TYR A 365 -0.64 -2.87 8.62
C TYR A 365 -1.20 -3.23 7.25
N LEU A 366 -2.41 -3.78 7.23
CA LEU A 366 -3.10 -4.22 6.01
C LEU A 366 -3.68 -3.06 5.21
N HIS A 367 -3.97 -3.36 3.94
CA HIS A 367 -4.59 -2.44 2.98
C HIS A 367 -3.71 -1.25 2.56
N ALA A 368 -2.38 -1.38 2.74
CA ALA A 368 -1.44 -0.52 2.04
C ALA A 368 -1.45 -0.82 0.54
N SER A 369 -1.44 0.21 -0.30
CA SER A 369 -1.40 0.10 -1.75
C SER A 369 -0.49 1.18 -2.34
N PRO A 370 0.15 0.96 -3.52
CA PRO A 370 0.93 2.00 -4.18
C PRO A 370 0.13 3.27 -4.44
N ARG A 371 -1.17 3.14 -4.77
CA ARG A 371 -2.07 4.28 -4.97
C ARG A 371 -2.34 5.06 -3.68
N GLY A 372 -2.63 4.37 -2.58
CA GLY A 372 -2.81 5.02 -1.28
C GLY A 372 -1.54 5.71 -0.80
N TYR A 373 -0.39 5.06 -0.97
CA TYR A 373 0.92 5.64 -0.66
C TYR A 373 1.23 6.88 -1.51
N ARG A 374 0.99 6.83 -2.83
CA ARG A 374 1.13 7.99 -3.72
C ARG A 374 0.27 9.16 -3.26
N ASP A 375 -0.99 8.92 -2.93
CA ASP A 375 -1.91 9.99 -2.52
C ASP A 375 -1.46 10.64 -1.20
N TRP A 376 -0.96 9.84 -0.25
CA TRP A 376 -0.38 10.34 1.00
C TRP A 376 0.92 11.12 0.79
N LEU A 377 1.84 10.60 -0.03
CA LEU A 377 3.08 11.31 -0.35
C LEU A 377 2.79 12.61 -1.10
N ARG A 378 1.89 12.59 -2.07
CA ARG A 378 1.51 13.78 -2.87
C ARG A 378 0.90 14.87 -1.99
N SER A 379 -0.07 14.53 -1.14
CA SER A 379 -0.65 15.50 -0.20
C SER A 379 0.40 16.05 0.76
N THR A 380 1.34 15.22 1.22
CA THR A 380 2.46 15.67 2.07
C THR A 380 3.33 16.70 1.35
N VAL A 381 3.71 16.42 0.10
CA VAL A 381 4.57 17.29 -0.72
C VAL A 381 3.89 18.58 -1.13
N HIS A 382 2.67 18.49 -1.67
CA HIS A 382 2.00 19.61 -2.33
C HIS A 382 1.07 20.41 -1.41
N GLU A 383 0.55 19.81 -0.34
CA GLU A 383 -0.40 20.46 0.56
C GLU A 383 0.25 20.75 1.92
N ARG A 384 0.76 19.70 2.61
CA ARG A 384 1.30 19.84 3.97
C ARG A 384 2.57 20.70 4.03
N LEU A 385 3.42 20.60 3.01
CA LEU A 385 4.64 21.40 2.85
C LEU A 385 4.44 22.66 1.98
N SER A 386 3.20 23.00 1.60
CA SER A 386 2.92 24.12 0.68
C SER A 386 3.49 25.48 1.14
N THR A 387 3.54 25.71 2.46
CA THR A 387 4.05 26.94 3.08
C THR A 387 5.53 26.91 3.41
N ALA A 388 6.18 25.74 3.37
CA ALA A 388 7.60 25.60 3.65
C ALA A 388 8.45 26.15 2.49
N ALA A 389 9.60 26.74 2.79
CA ALA A 389 10.56 27.16 1.78
C ALA A 389 11.08 25.94 1.01
N GLN A 390 11.23 26.06 -0.32
CA GLN A 390 11.52 24.90 -1.18
C GLN A 390 12.80 24.15 -0.80
N ASN A 391 13.86 24.87 -0.43
CA ASN A 391 15.14 24.31 0.02
C ASN A 391 15.07 23.59 1.38
N GLN A 392 13.94 23.69 2.08
CA GLN A 392 13.68 23.04 3.38
C GLN A 392 12.60 21.95 3.30
N ARG A 393 12.07 21.67 2.10
CA ARG A 393 11.07 20.62 1.87
C ARG A 393 11.74 19.26 1.77
N LEU A 394 11.88 18.60 2.91
CA LEU A 394 12.31 17.21 2.99
C LEU A 394 11.13 16.34 3.41
N VAL A 395 10.98 15.18 2.78
CA VAL A 395 10.02 14.14 3.21
C VAL A 395 10.78 12.85 3.43
N PHE A 396 10.67 12.27 4.62
CA PHE A 396 11.29 10.99 4.93
C PHE A 396 10.37 9.83 4.58
N ILE A 397 10.93 8.76 4.03
CA ILE A 397 10.20 7.55 3.65
C ILE A 397 10.79 6.39 4.41
N ASN A 398 9.96 5.72 5.22
CA ASN A 398 10.31 4.48 5.88
C ASN A 398 9.74 3.30 5.08
N ALA A 399 10.48 2.59 4.23
CA ALA A 399 11.91 2.72 3.94
C ALA A 399 12.22 2.30 2.48
N TRP A 400 13.49 2.37 2.09
CA TRP A 400 13.99 1.79 0.84
C TRP A 400 13.85 0.25 0.86
N ASN A 401 14.51 -0.41 1.83
CA ASN A 401 14.76 -1.85 1.83
C ASN A 401 14.53 -2.56 3.19
N GLU A 402 13.60 -2.12 4.03
CA GLU A 402 13.25 -2.83 5.28
C GLU A 402 12.37 -4.08 5.01
N TRP A 403 12.94 -5.07 4.32
CA TRP A 403 12.22 -6.25 3.82
C TRP A 403 11.55 -7.08 4.92
N ALA A 404 12.22 -7.28 6.05
CA ALA A 404 11.66 -8.07 7.14
C ALA A 404 10.62 -7.29 8.00
N GLU A 405 10.43 -6.00 7.73
CA GLU A 405 9.35 -5.16 8.27
C GLU A 405 8.35 -4.72 7.20
N GLY A 406 8.44 -5.25 5.99
CA GLY A 406 7.48 -4.99 4.90
C GLY A 406 7.45 -3.54 4.40
N ALA A 407 8.31 -2.67 4.92
CA ALA A 407 8.41 -1.25 4.58
C ALA A 407 9.42 -1.04 3.44
N VAL A 408 9.04 -1.45 2.24
CA VAL A 408 9.95 -1.58 1.09
C VAL A 408 9.42 -0.81 -0.12
N LEU A 409 10.27 0.07 -0.66
CA LEU A 409 10.10 0.68 -1.97
C LEU A 409 10.74 -0.12 -3.10
N GLU A 410 11.78 -0.91 -2.82
CA GLU A 410 12.41 -1.77 -3.83
C GLU A 410 11.38 -2.64 -4.56
N PRO A 411 11.60 -2.92 -5.87
CA PRO A 411 10.70 -3.76 -6.64
C PRO A 411 10.57 -5.17 -6.04
N ASP A 412 9.32 -5.63 -5.93
CA ASP A 412 8.98 -6.97 -5.45
C ASP A 412 8.30 -7.79 -6.57
N ALA A 413 8.33 -9.12 -6.47
CA ALA A 413 7.80 -9.99 -7.52
C ALA A 413 6.29 -9.84 -7.74
N ARG A 414 5.54 -9.39 -6.72
CA ARG A 414 4.08 -9.26 -6.77
C ARG A 414 3.66 -8.03 -7.56
N LEU A 415 4.30 -6.88 -7.32
CA LEU A 415 3.89 -5.57 -7.85
C LEU A 415 4.93 -4.91 -8.76
N GLY A 416 6.12 -5.48 -8.90
CA GLY A 416 7.20 -4.93 -9.70
C GLY A 416 7.56 -3.52 -9.24
N HIS A 417 7.57 -2.56 -10.16
CA HIS A 417 7.95 -1.16 -9.93
C HIS A 417 6.81 -0.29 -9.37
N ALA A 418 5.67 -0.85 -8.99
CA ALA A 418 4.48 -0.04 -8.66
C ALA A 418 4.72 0.95 -7.51
N TRP A 419 5.50 0.60 -6.49
CA TRP A 419 5.84 1.48 -5.36
C TRP A 419 6.76 2.64 -5.76
N LEU A 420 7.76 2.37 -6.61
CA LEU A 420 8.64 3.40 -7.14
C LEU A 420 7.90 4.32 -8.11
N GLN A 421 7.06 3.76 -8.98
CA GLN A 421 6.20 4.51 -9.88
C GLN A 421 5.23 5.42 -9.09
N ALA A 422 4.65 4.92 -8.00
CA ALA A 422 3.85 5.71 -7.07
C ALA A 422 4.65 6.84 -6.40
N THR A 423 5.91 6.60 -6.04
CA THR A 423 6.82 7.63 -5.50
C THR A 423 7.03 8.74 -6.53
N ARG A 424 7.32 8.35 -7.78
CA ARG A 424 7.54 9.29 -8.89
C ARG A 424 6.30 10.13 -9.18
N ASP A 425 5.13 9.50 -9.25
CA ASP A 425 3.86 10.16 -9.55
C ASP A 425 3.43 11.15 -8.46
N ALA A 426 3.91 10.98 -7.23
CA ALA A 426 3.61 11.86 -6.10
C ALA A 426 4.40 13.18 -6.14
N LEU A 427 5.48 13.25 -6.94
CA LEU A 427 6.28 14.47 -7.15
C LEU A 427 5.61 15.46 -8.13
N SER A 428 4.52 15.05 -8.76
CA SER A 428 3.69 15.90 -9.60
C SER A 428 2.31 16.08 -8.95
N PRO A 429 1.67 17.25 -9.15
CA PRO A 429 0.26 17.42 -8.83
C PRO A 429 -0.59 16.33 -9.49
N ALA A 430 -1.78 16.06 -8.94
CA ALA A 430 -2.68 15.09 -9.53
C ALA A 430 -3.01 15.51 -10.98
N PRO A 431 -2.86 14.60 -11.97
CA PRO A 431 -3.19 14.92 -13.35
C PRO A 431 -4.70 15.14 -13.51
N ALA A 432 -5.07 15.92 -14.52
CA ALA A 432 -6.46 16.08 -14.89
C ALA A 432 -7.04 14.71 -15.31
N VAL A 433 -8.27 14.46 -14.89
CA VAL A 433 -8.98 13.23 -15.27
C VAL A 433 -9.34 13.32 -16.76
N ASN A 434 -9.12 12.25 -17.51
CA ASN A 434 -9.51 12.12 -18.90
C ASN A 434 -11.03 11.92 -19.00
N PRO A 435 -11.79 12.89 -19.54
CA PRO A 435 -13.24 12.82 -19.61
C PRO A 435 -13.74 11.91 -20.75
N GLN A 436 -12.85 11.41 -21.61
CA GLN A 436 -13.19 10.46 -22.66
C GLN A 436 -13.73 9.16 -22.05
N PRO A 437 -14.97 8.75 -22.36
CA PRO A 437 -15.54 7.53 -21.81
C PRO A 437 -14.81 6.30 -22.38
N ALA A 438 -14.45 5.38 -21.50
CA ALA A 438 -13.90 4.09 -21.91
C ALA A 438 -14.99 3.02 -22.00
N VAL A 439 -14.77 2.01 -22.83
CA VAL A 439 -15.57 0.78 -22.87
C VAL A 439 -14.63 -0.40 -22.71
N HIS A 440 -14.91 -1.24 -21.72
CA HIS A 440 -14.39 -2.59 -21.67
C HIS A 440 -15.45 -3.55 -22.21
N LEU A 441 -15.10 -4.28 -23.29
CA LEU A 441 -15.95 -5.33 -23.85
C LEU A 441 -15.24 -6.68 -23.71
N HIS A 442 -15.78 -7.58 -22.90
CA HIS A 442 -15.31 -8.97 -22.89
C HIS A 442 -16.03 -9.79 -23.97
N ALA A 443 -15.34 -10.08 -25.07
CA ALA A 443 -15.86 -10.82 -26.22
C ALA A 443 -15.44 -12.29 -26.15
N TRP A 444 -16.37 -13.15 -25.73
CA TRP A 444 -16.24 -14.61 -25.71
C TRP A 444 -17.12 -15.29 -26.78
N TYR A 445 -18.33 -14.76 -27.01
CA TYR A 445 -19.29 -15.25 -27.99
C TYR A 445 -19.39 -14.29 -29.18
N LEU A 446 -18.59 -14.56 -30.23
CA LEU A 446 -18.48 -13.71 -31.41
C LEU A 446 -19.78 -13.54 -32.18
N GLU A 447 -20.72 -14.48 -32.08
CA GLU A 447 -22.04 -14.40 -32.71
C GLU A 447 -22.88 -13.22 -32.20
N THR A 448 -22.66 -12.80 -30.94
CA THR A 448 -23.37 -11.65 -30.34
C THR A 448 -22.58 -10.34 -30.42
N LEU A 449 -21.32 -10.40 -30.85
CA LEU A 449 -20.43 -9.24 -30.90
C LEU A 449 -20.93 -8.14 -31.85
N PRO A 450 -21.44 -8.42 -33.07
CA PRO A 450 -21.94 -7.38 -33.97
C PRO A 450 -23.05 -6.53 -33.36
N GLU A 451 -23.92 -7.12 -32.53
CA GLU A 451 -25.02 -6.42 -31.88
C GLU A 451 -24.49 -5.41 -30.84
N VAL A 452 -23.54 -5.84 -30.00
CA VAL A 452 -22.91 -4.98 -28.98
C VAL A 452 -22.16 -3.83 -29.65
N LEU A 453 -21.37 -4.12 -30.68
CA LEU A 453 -20.64 -3.11 -31.44
C LEU A 453 -21.59 -2.14 -32.16
N GLY A 454 -22.71 -2.64 -32.70
CA GLY A 454 -23.76 -1.83 -33.30
C GLY A 454 -24.34 -0.82 -32.32
N ALA A 455 -24.61 -1.22 -31.07
CA ALA A 455 -25.08 -0.33 -30.01
C ALA A 455 -24.05 0.75 -29.64
N LEU A 456 -22.75 0.38 -29.56
CA LEU A 456 -21.68 1.35 -29.29
C LEU A 456 -21.51 2.38 -30.42
N ARG A 457 -21.64 1.93 -31.67
CA ARG A 457 -21.63 2.78 -32.87
C ARG A 457 -22.82 3.74 -32.86
N GLU A 458 -24.03 3.23 -32.61
CA GLU A 458 -25.25 4.05 -32.53
C GLU A 458 -25.14 5.15 -31.47
N ALA A 459 -24.61 4.81 -30.28
CA ALA A 459 -24.39 5.76 -29.20
C ALA A 459 -23.50 6.96 -29.59
N SER A 460 -22.66 6.81 -30.63
CA SER A 460 -21.88 7.89 -31.24
C SER A 460 -21.02 8.71 -30.26
N LEU A 461 -20.55 8.07 -29.18
CA LEU A 461 -19.65 8.69 -28.21
C LEU A 461 -18.17 8.50 -28.63
N PRO A 462 -17.25 9.38 -28.20
CA PRO A 462 -15.83 9.28 -28.54
C PRO A 462 -15.13 8.21 -27.70
N TRP A 463 -15.52 6.94 -27.86
CA TRP A 463 -15.09 5.85 -27.00
C TRP A 463 -13.59 5.58 -27.04
N ARG A 464 -12.99 5.30 -25.88
CA ARG A 464 -11.79 4.47 -25.78
C ARG A 464 -12.21 3.00 -25.66
N ILE A 465 -12.18 2.26 -26.76
CA ILE A 465 -12.63 0.85 -26.79
C ILE A 465 -11.46 -0.09 -26.48
N ILE A 466 -11.65 -0.96 -25.49
CA ILE A 466 -10.75 -2.06 -25.14
C ILE A 466 -11.58 -3.34 -25.12
N VAL A 467 -11.24 -4.28 -26.01
CA VAL A 467 -11.89 -5.58 -26.10
C VAL A 467 -10.95 -6.66 -25.57
N THR A 468 -11.42 -7.48 -24.64
CA THR A 468 -10.67 -8.68 -24.19
C THR A 468 -11.31 -9.92 -24.77
N THR A 469 -10.51 -10.84 -25.31
CA THR A 469 -10.99 -12.04 -26.00
C THR A 469 -9.96 -13.17 -25.90
N PRO A 470 -10.32 -14.46 -26.10
CA PRO A 470 -9.32 -15.52 -26.22
C PRO A 470 -8.32 -15.25 -27.34
N ALA A 471 -7.07 -15.65 -27.16
CA ALA A 471 -5.99 -15.39 -28.12
C ALA A 471 -6.31 -15.82 -29.56
N HIS A 472 -7.00 -16.96 -29.73
CA HIS A 472 -7.39 -17.48 -31.05
C HIS A 472 -8.53 -16.70 -31.73
N GLN A 473 -9.17 -15.74 -31.05
CA GLN A 473 -10.28 -14.93 -31.57
C GLN A 473 -9.89 -13.47 -31.86
N VAL A 474 -8.64 -13.07 -31.57
CA VAL A 474 -8.18 -11.67 -31.69
C VAL A 474 -8.46 -11.10 -33.09
N ASP A 475 -8.07 -11.81 -34.14
CA ASP A 475 -8.24 -11.35 -35.53
C ASP A 475 -9.73 -11.19 -35.90
N ALA A 476 -10.58 -12.12 -35.47
CA ALA A 476 -12.01 -12.07 -35.72
C ALA A 476 -12.68 -10.88 -35.03
N VAL A 477 -12.25 -10.56 -33.81
CA VAL A 477 -12.72 -9.37 -33.07
C VAL A 477 -12.26 -8.08 -33.76
N GLN A 478 -11.01 -8.00 -34.23
CA GLN A 478 -10.51 -6.84 -34.97
C GLN A 478 -11.27 -6.62 -36.28
N GLN A 479 -11.60 -7.71 -36.99
CA GLN A 479 -12.44 -7.65 -38.19
C GLN A 479 -13.86 -7.16 -37.86
N ALA A 480 -14.46 -7.63 -36.78
CA ALA A 480 -15.79 -7.20 -36.34
C ALA A 480 -15.83 -5.70 -35.96
N LEU A 481 -14.80 -5.19 -35.27
CA LEU A 481 -14.62 -3.77 -35.00
C LEU A 481 -14.56 -2.96 -36.29
N SER A 482 -13.71 -3.38 -37.22
CA SER A 482 -13.50 -2.71 -38.52
C SER A 482 -14.78 -2.70 -39.36
N ALA A 483 -15.53 -3.81 -39.39
CA ALA A 483 -16.80 -3.93 -40.10
C ALA A 483 -17.89 -2.97 -39.57
N GLN A 484 -17.79 -2.57 -38.30
CA GLN A 484 -18.68 -1.58 -37.69
C GLN A 484 -18.12 -0.15 -37.75
N GLY A 485 -16.96 0.05 -38.37
CA GLY A 485 -16.28 1.36 -38.44
C GLY A 485 -15.76 1.84 -37.08
N LEU A 486 -15.54 0.92 -36.13
CA LEU A 486 -15.03 1.22 -34.80
C LEU A 486 -13.54 0.92 -34.71
N GLN A 487 -12.81 1.73 -33.95
CA GLN A 487 -11.43 1.48 -33.61
C GLN A 487 -11.34 1.09 -32.12
N GLY A 488 -10.59 0.04 -31.82
CA GLY A 488 -10.43 -0.46 -30.46
C GLY A 488 -9.18 -1.31 -30.32
N GLU A 489 -8.65 -1.36 -29.11
CA GLU A 489 -7.58 -2.27 -28.77
C GLU A 489 -8.16 -3.65 -28.46
N VAL A 490 -7.52 -4.71 -28.94
CA VAL A 490 -7.92 -6.10 -28.64
C VAL A 490 -6.81 -6.78 -27.85
N SER A 491 -7.09 -7.15 -26.60
CA SER A 491 -6.13 -7.79 -25.69
C SER A 491 -6.47 -9.28 -25.52
N PRO A 492 -5.53 -10.19 -25.81
CA PRO A 492 -5.74 -11.63 -25.59
C PRO A 492 -5.75 -11.95 -24.09
N VAL A 493 -6.71 -12.76 -23.65
CA VAL A 493 -6.82 -13.21 -22.25
C VAL A 493 -7.09 -14.71 -22.16
N GLU A 494 -6.73 -15.32 -21.03
CA GLU A 494 -7.10 -16.70 -20.71
C GLU A 494 -8.58 -16.79 -20.31
N ASN A 495 -9.17 -17.99 -20.45
CA ASN A 495 -10.52 -18.25 -19.94
C ASN A 495 -10.50 -18.45 -18.41
N ARG A 496 -10.27 -17.36 -17.68
CA ARG A 496 -10.14 -17.38 -16.22
C ARG A 496 -10.82 -16.17 -15.60
N GLY A 497 -11.60 -16.41 -14.54
CA GLY A 497 -12.35 -15.34 -13.87
C GLY A 497 -13.44 -14.70 -14.74
N ARG A 498 -13.82 -15.34 -15.86
CA ARG A 498 -14.87 -14.92 -16.81
C ARG A 498 -14.64 -13.49 -17.29
N ASP A 499 -15.68 -12.66 -17.29
CA ASP A 499 -15.65 -11.25 -17.63
C ASP A 499 -15.11 -10.35 -16.50
N ILE A 500 -14.96 -10.87 -15.27
CA ILE A 500 -14.58 -10.09 -14.09
C ILE A 500 -13.06 -9.88 -14.01
N LEU A 501 -12.26 -10.94 -14.12
CA LEU A 501 -10.79 -10.80 -14.07
C LEU A 501 -10.26 -9.88 -15.20
N PRO A 502 -10.63 -10.10 -16.49
CA PRO A 502 -10.24 -9.19 -17.57
C PRO A 502 -10.71 -7.75 -17.34
N PHE A 503 -11.89 -7.55 -16.74
CA PHE A 503 -12.36 -6.22 -16.39
C PHE A 503 -11.49 -5.55 -15.33
N LEU A 504 -11.10 -6.24 -14.27
CA LEU A 504 -10.23 -5.66 -13.24
C LEU A 504 -8.86 -5.28 -13.82
N GLU A 505 -8.30 -6.09 -14.72
CA GLU A 505 -7.04 -5.76 -15.41
C GLU A 505 -7.18 -4.54 -16.32
N VAL A 506 -8.29 -4.44 -17.08
CA VAL A 506 -8.56 -3.28 -17.94
C VAL A 506 -8.86 -2.04 -17.10
N ALA A 507 -9.63 -2.15 -16.01
CA ALA A 507 -9.94 -1.06 -15.11
C ALA A 507 -8.68 -0.53 -14.40
N GLU A 508 -7.77 -1.42 -13.99
CA GLU A 508 -6.47 -1.04 -13.45
C GLU A 508 -5.69 -0.18 -14.45
N ARG A 509 -5.61 -0.60 -15.72
CA ARG A 509 -4.95 0.19 -16.78
C ARG A 509 -5.64 1.52 -17.03
N LEU A 510 -6.96 1.53 -17.17
CA LEU A 510 -7.72 2.76 -17.44
C LEU A 510 -7.57 3.78 -16.31
N LEU A 511 -7.56 3.33 -15.05
CA LEU A 511 -7.36 4.20 -13.88
C LEU A 511 -5.93 4.78 -13.87
N GLN A 512 -4.95 4.01 -14.33
CA GLN A 512 -3.56 4.47 -14.48
C GLN A 512 -3.41 5.50 -15.61
N ASP A 513 -4.16 5.33 -16.70
CA ASP A 513 -4.26 6.27 -17.82
C ASP A 513 -5.19 7.47 -17.52
N HIS A 514 -5.60 7.61 -16.25
CA HIS A 514 -6.42 8.70 -15.72
C HIS A 514 -7.82 8.83 -16.34
N HIS A 515 -8.37 7.76 -16.93
CA HIS A 515 -9.78 7.77 -17.35
C HIS A 515 -10.71 7.93 -16.15
N ASP A 516 -11.83 8.62 -16.37
CA ASP A 516 -12.84 8.81 -15.32
C ASP A 516 -13.81 7.63 -15.24
N VAL A 517 -14.47 7.34 -16.37
CA VAL A 517 -15.65 6.48 -16.44
C VAL A 517 -15.43 5.37 -17.46
N VAL A 518 -15.84 4.16 -17.10
CA VAL A 518 -15.84 2.98 -17.95
C VAL A 518 -17.23 2.35 -18.03
N LEU A 519 -17.69 2.04 -19.24
CA LEU A 519 -18.80 1.14 -19.50
C LEU A 519 -18.25 -0.28 -19.65
N LYS A 520 -18.68 -1.21 -18.79
CA LYS A 520 -18.34 -2.63 -18.90
C LYS A 520 -19.48 -3.38 -19.56
N LEU A 521 -19.15 -4.07 -20.63
CA LEU A 521 -20.02 -4.94 -21.40
C LEU A 521 -19.34 -6.30 -21.59
N HIS A 522 -20.14 -7.31 -21.88
CA HIS A 522 -19.61 -8.58 -22.33
C HIS A 522 -20.57 -9.25 -23.31
N THR A 523 -20.06 -10.14 -24.12
CA THR A 523 -20.91 -11.04 -24.89
C THR A 523 -21.46 -12.10 -23.94
N LYS A 524 -22.74 -12.46 -24.07
CA LYS A 524 -23.37 -13.52 -23.29
C LYS A 524 -24.25 -14.34 -24.21
N ARG A 525 -24.18 -15.65 -24.03
CA ARG A 525 -25.10 -16.61 -24.64
C ARG A 525 -25.59 -17.56 -23.56
N SER A 526 -26.88 -17.89 -23.58
CA SER A 526 -27.40 -18.99 -22.78
C SER A 526 -27.35 -20.27 -23.59
N THR A 527 -26.48 -21.21 -23.23
CA THR A 527 -26.46 -22.56 -23.83
C THR A 527 -27.53 -23.48 -23.23
N HIS A 528 -28.16 -23.08 -22.12
CA HIS A 528 -29.10 -23.92 -21.34
C HIS A 528 -30.43 -23.25 -20.94
N ARG A 529 -30.69 -21.99 -21.35
CA ARG A 529 -31.95 -21.27 -21.06
C ARG A 529 -32.41 -20.43 -22.25
N ALA A 530 -33.73 -20.28 -22.41
CA ALA A 530 -34.34 -19.52 -23.50
C ALA A 530 -34.31 -17.99 -23.33
N ASP A 531 -33.93 -17.49 -22.15
CA ASP A 531 -34.05 -16.08 -21.73
C ASP A 531 -32.72 -15.30 -21.72
N GLY A 532 -31.58 -15.93 -22.02
CA GLY A 532 -30.27 -15.28 -21.94
C GLY A 532 -30.04 -14.19 -22.96
N ASP A 533 -30.54 -14.38 -24.18
CA ASP A 533 -30.46 -13.40 -25.24
C ASP A 533 -31.35 -12.18 -24.91
N GLN A 534 -32.53 -12.43 -24.33
CA GLN A 534 -33.43 -11.38 -23.84
C GLN A 534 -32.75 -10.55 -22.73
N TRP A 535 -32.10 -11.21 -21.75
CA TRP A 535 -31.37 -10.52 -20.69
C TRP A 535 -30.26 -9.62 -21.25
N ARG A 536 -29.46 -10.12 -22.21
CA ARG A 536 -28.39 -9.33 -22.84
C ARG A 536 -28.95 -8.14 -23.62
N GLN A 537 -30.02 -8.33 -24.40
CA GLN A 537 -30.68 -7.27 -25.15
C GLN A 537 -31.24 -6.19 -24.22
N GLU A 538 -31.88 -6.59 -23.11
CA GLU A 538 -32.40 -5.68 -22.10
C GLU A 538 -31.29 -4.83 -21.47
N LEU A 539 -30.15 -5.43 -21.11
CA LEU A 539 -29.00 -4.70 -20.58
C LEU A 539 -28.44 -3.68 -21.59
N LEU A 540 -28.26 -4.08 -22.86
CA LEU A 540 -27.77 -3.17 -23.91
C LEU A 540 -28.75 -2.02 -24.18
N GLN A 541 -30.04 -2.35 -24.26
CA GLN A 541 -31.09 -1.34 -24.45
C GLN A 541 -31.07 -0.32 -23.32
N ARG A 542 -30.94 -0.79 -22.08
CA ARG A 542 -31.05 0.07 -20.90
C ARG A 542 -29.79 0.89 -20.61
N LEU A 543 -28.61 0.36 -20.93
CA LEU A 543 -27.33 1.00 -20.62
C LEU A 543 -26.77 1.84 -21.77
N VAL A 544 -27.13 1.53 -23.02
CA VAL A 544 -26.44 2.07 -24.21
C VAL A 544 -27.39 2.74 -25.21
N GLN A 545 -28.39 2.00 -25.69
CA GLN A 545 -29.19 2.38 -26.86
C GLN A 545 -30.17 3.54 -26.58
N GLY A 546 -30.80 4.08 -27.63
CA GLY A 546 -31.84 5.10 -27.49
C GLY A 546 -31.33 6.42 -26.90
N GLY A 547 -30.05 6.74 -27.09
CA GLY A 547 -29.41 7.93 -26.52
C GLY A 547 -29.11 7.83 -25.02
N ARG A 548 -29.34 6.68 -24.38
CA ARG A 548 -29.13 6.52 -22.94
C ARG A 548 -27.65 6.61 -22.55
N ALA A 549 -26.72 6.07 -23.35
CA ALA A 549 -25.29 6.15 -23.07
C ALA A 549 -24.82 7.61 -22.84
N ALA A 550 -25.22 8.53 -23.71
CA ALA A 550 -24.86 9.94 -23.61
C ALA A 550 -25.44 10.60 -22.36
N ARG A 551 -26.68 10.25 -21.99
CA ARG A 551 -27.35 10.79 -20.79
C ARG A 551 -26.77 10.24 -19.50
N VAL A 552 -26.38 8.96 -19.47
CA VAL A 552 -25.66 8.36 -18.33
C VAL A 552 -24.29 9.01 -18.17
N LEU A 553 -23.55 9.20 -19.26
CA LEU A 553 -22.27 9.91 -19.22
C LEU A 553 -22.42 11.34 -18.70
N ALA A 554 -23.45 12.07 -19.18
CA ALA A 554 -23.76 13.41 -18.68
C ALA A 554 -24.10 13.40 -17.17
N ALA A 555 -24.76 12.36 -16.66
CA ALA A 555 -25.02 12.21 -15.23
C ALA A 555 -23.73 12.03 -14.41
N PHE A 556 -22.75 11.27 -14.90
CA PHE A 556 -21.42 11.18 -14.25
C PHE A 556 -20.67 12.51 -14.29
N GLN A 557 -20.78 13.27 -15.37
CA GLN A 557 -20.15 14.58 -15.48
C GLN A 557 -20.79 15.62 -14.54
N ALA A 558 -22.10 15.53 -14.35
CA ALA A 558 -22.86 16.43 -13.49
C ALA A 558 -22.72 16.09 -12.00
N ASP A 559 -22.53 14.81 -11.65
CA ASP A 559 -22.48 14.35 -10.27
C ASP A 559 -21.17 13.60 -9.95
N PRO A 560 -20.21 14.27 -9.28
CA PRO A 560 -18.98 13.65 -8.80
C PRO A 560 -19.20 12.49 -7.81
N ALA A 561 -20.34 12.46 -7.10
CA ALA A 561 -20.67 11.39 -6.16
C ALA A 561 -21.22 10.14 -6.85
N LEU A 562 -21.64 10.21 -8.13
CA LEU A 562 -22.09 9.04 -8.88
C LEU A 562 -20.89 8.12 -9.18
N GLY A 563 -20.94 6.90 -8.66
CA GLY A 563 -19.86 5.92 -8.82
C GLY A 563 -20.23 4.69 -9.65
N MET A 564 -21.50 4.29 -9.66
CA MET A 564 -21.97 3.11 -10.38
C MET A 564 -23.38 3.32 -10.94
N VAL A 565 -23.59 2.96 -12.20
CA VAL A 565 -24.91 2.90 -12.85
C VAL A 565 -25.16 1.50 -13.39
N ALA A 566 -26.23 0.88 -12.92
CA ALA A 566 -26.72 -0.41 -13.40
C ALA A 566 -27.99 -0.22 -14.25
N ALA A 567 -28.35 -1.21 -15.06
CA ALA A 567 -29.65 -1.20 -15.71
C ALA A 567 -30.76 -1.30 -14.64
N GLU A 568 -31.82 -0.50 -14.78
CA GLU A 568 -33.02 -0.67 -13.97
C GLU A 568 -33.52 -2.11 -14.03
N GLY A 569 -34.10 -2.63 -12.93
CA GLY A 569 -34.49 -4.04 -12.80
C GLY A 569 -33.34 -5.05 -12.60
N HIS A 570 -32.07 -4.65 -12.78
CA HIS A 570 -30.89 -5.50 -12.56
C HIS A 570 -30.03 -5.06 -11.36
N LEU A 571 -30.41 -4.00 -10.66
CA LEU A 571 -29.76 -3.57 -9.42
C LEU A 571 -30.38 -4.29 -8.23
N LEU A 572 -29.80 -5.42 -7.81
CA LEU A 572 -30.40 -6.34 -6.84
C LEU A 572 -29.76 -6.23 -5.46
N PRO A 573 -30.51 -6.46 -4.37
CA PRO A 573 -29.93 -6.52 -3.02
C PRO A 573 -29.05 -7.78 -2.88
N VAL A 574 -27.85 -7.65 -2.33
CA VAL A 574 -26.92 -8.79 -2.14
C VAL A 574 -27.52 -9.85 -1.21
N SER A 575 -28.27 -9.41 -0.18
CA SER A 575 -28.91 -10.30 0.80
C SER A 575 -29.85 -11.35 0.18
N GLY A 576 -30.54 -11.01 -0.92
CA GLY A 576 -31.46 -11.92 -1.61
C GLY A 576 -30.80 -12.88 -2.60
N PHE A 577 -29.51 -12.71 -2.89
CA PHE A 577 -28.82 -13.44 -3.96
C PHE A 577 -27.45 -13.96 -3.53
N THR A 578 -27.27 -14.24 -2.24
CA THR A 578 -25.99 -14.74 -1.70
C THR A 578 -25.64 -16.12 -2.27
N GLY A 579 -26.63 -16.99 -2.45
CA GLY A 579 -26.45 -18.32 -3.05
C GLY A 579 -25.34 -19.13 -2.36
N GLY A 580 -24.50 -19.78 -3.16
CA GLY A 580 -23.34 -20.53 -2.65
C GLY A 580 -22.16 -19.65 -2.19
N ASN A 581 -22.20 -18.33 -2.42
CA ASN A 581 -21.06 -17.44 -2.20
C ASN A 581 -20.94 -16.91 -0.77
N GLY A 582 -21.84 -17.23 0.17
CA GLY A 582 -21.80 -16.68 1.53
C GLY A 582 -20.40 -16.71 2.17
N PRO A 583 -19.71 -17.86 2.21
CA PRO A 583 -18.34 -17.96 2.73
C PRO A 583 -17.30 -17.17 1.92
N ALA A 584 -17.43 -17.09 0.60
CA ALA A 584 -16.53 -16.34 -0.28
C ALA A 584 -16.72 -14.82 -0.12
N LEU A 585 -17.96 -14.35 0.03
CA LEU A 585 -18.29 -12.95 0.29
C LEU A 585 -17.73 -12.49 1.64
N ALA A 586 -17.84 -13.29 2.69
CA ALA A 586 -17.29 -12.95 4.01
C ALA A 586 -15.76 -12.82 3.97
N ARG A 587 -15.07 -13.70 3.24
CA ARG A 587 -13.62 -13.63 3.01
C ARG A 587 -13.23 -12.43 2.16
N LEU A 588 -13.96 -12.19 1.07
CA LEU A 588 -13.74 -11.05 0.19
C LEU A 588 -13.94 -9.73 0.96
N GLN A 589 -14.98 -9.62 1.79
CA GLN A 589 -15.22 -8.45 2.63
C GLN A 589 -14.01 -8.13 3.52
N ALA A 590 -13.44 -9.15 4.18
CA ALA A 590 -12.24 -9.01 5.00
C ALA A 590 -11.02 -8.63 4.14
N ARG A 591 -10.84 -9.29 2.99
CA ARG A 591 -9.72 -9.06 2.07
C ARG A 591 -9.70 -7.64 1.51
N LEU A 592 -10.87 -7.08 1.19
CA LEU A 592 -11.04 -5.71 0.71
C LEU A 592 -11.09 -4.66 1.84
N GLY A 593 -11.24 -5.11 3.09
CA GLY A 593 -11.39 -4.22 4.25
C GLY A 593 -12.63 -3.34 4.18
N LEU A 594 -13.76 -3.88 3.69
CA LEU A 594 -15.03 -3.16 3.61
C LEU A 594 -15.62 -2.98 5.02
N ARG A 595 -16.02 -1.75 5.34
CA ARG A 595 -16.55 -1.40 6.67
C ARG A 595 -17.99 -1.85 6.86
N GLN A 596 -18.80 -1.74 5.80
CA GLN A 596 -20.20 -2.15 5.84
C GLN A 596 -20.34 -3.62 5.40
N PRO A 597 -21.31 -4.37 5.96
CA PRO A 597 -21.61 -5.72 5.50
C PRO A 597 -22.03 -5.71 4.03
N LEU A 598 -21.45 -6.62 3.23
CA LEU A 598 -21.80 -6.77 1.81
C LEU A 598 -23.30 -6.99 1.59
N GLN A 599 -23.96 -7.66 2.54
CA GLN A 599 -25.39 -7.98 2.48
C GLN A 599 -26.28 -6.73 2.53
N ALA A 600 -25.78 -5.59 3.02
CA ALA A 600 -26.50 -4.33 3.05
C ALA A 600 -26.45 -3.57 1.71
N SER A 601 -25.54 -3.96 0.81
CA SER A 601 -25.35 -3.32 -0.49
C SER A 601 -26.26 -3.92 -1.57
N ARG A 602 -26.30 -3.24 -2.72
CA ARG A 602 -26.84 -3.75 -3.99
C ARG A 602 -25.71 -4.09 -4.96
N PHE A 603 -26.02 -4.83 -6.03
CA PHE A 603 -25.07 -5.16 -7.10
C PHE A 603 -25.76 -5.19 -8.47
N ALA A 604 -25.00 -5.00 -9.55
CA ALA A 604 -25.49 -5.11 -10.92
C ALA A 604 -25.46 -6.58 -11.36
N ALA A 605 -26.62 -7.21 -11.39
CA ALA A 605 -26.75 -8.59 -11.83
C ALA A 605 -26.48 -8.73 -13.32
N GLY A 606 -25.61 -9.68 -13.68
CA GLY A 606 -25.14 -9.87 -15.05
C GLY A 606 -23.93 -8.99 -15.37
N SER A 607 -23.30 -8.38 -14.37
CA SER A 607 -22.01 -7.71 -14.43
C SER A 607 -21.81 -6.66 -15.55
N MET A 608 -22.87 -6.11 -16.16
CA MET A 608 -22.80 -4.98 -17.10
C MET A 608 -23.28 -3.68 -16.44
N GLY A 609 -22.66 -2.56 -16.83
CA GLY A 609 -22.98 -1.26 -16.24
C GLY A 609 -21.91 -0.20 -16.51
N TRP A 610 -22.07 0.95 -15.86
CA TRP A 610 -21.09 2.03 -15.88
C TRP A 610 -20.46 2.22 -14.50
N TRP A 611 -19.17 2.48 -14.47
CA TRP A 611 -18.41 2.75 -13.26
C TRP A 611 -17.54 3.98 -13.42
N ARG A 612 -17.54 4.85 -12.40
CA ARG A 612 -16.41 5.73 -12.14
C ARG A 612 -15.25 4.86 -11.67
N LEU A 613 -14.09 4.91 -12.31
CA LEU A 613 -12.97 4.01 -12.02
C LEU A 613 -12.49 4.13 -10.58
N GLN A 614 -12.61 5.31 -9.97
CA GLN A 614 -12.31 5.54 -8.56
C GLN A 614 -13.16 4.65 -7.61
N ALA A 615 -14.39 4.29 -8.01
CA ALA A 615 -15.28 3.39 -7.24
C ALA A 615 -14.74 1.95 -7.12
N LEU A 616 -13.83 1.56 -8.03
CA LEU A 616 -13.25 0.21 -8.08
C LEU A 616 -11.99 0.07 -7.23
N ARG A 617 -11.47 1.17 -6.68
CA ARG A 617 -10.23 1.17 -5.88
C ARG A 617 -10.18 0.11 -4.79
N PRO A 618 -11.23 -0.14 -3.97
CA PRO A 618 -11.16 -1.18 -2.95
C PRO A 618 -10.78 -2.56 -3.49
N LEU A 619 -11.21 -2.90 -4.72
CA LEU A 619 -10.85 -4.14 -5.41
C LEU A 619 -9.46 -4.06 -6.03
N LEU A 620 -9.16 -2.97 -6.74
CA LEU A 620 -7.89 -2.82 -7.46
C LEU A 620 -6.69 -2.73 -6.50
N ASP A 621 -6.87 -2.08 -5.35
CA ASP A 621 -5.85 -1.91 -4.30
C ASP A 621 -5.68 -3.17 -3.44
N ALA A 622 -6.59 -4.15 -3.56
CA ALA A 622 -6.39 -5.45 -2.93
C ALA A 622 -5.35 -6.31 -3.68
N HIS A 623 -5.00 -5.93 -4.91
CA HIS A 623 -3.98 -6.58 -5.74
C HIS A 623 -4.17 -8.11 -5.75
N LEU A 624 -5.35 -8.53 -6.21
CA LEU A 624 -5.70 -9.93 -6.35
C LEU A 624 -4.79 -10.61 -7.37
N TYR A 625 -4.49 -11.88 -7.14
CA TYR A 625 -3.72 -12.71 -8.06
C TYR A 625 -4.64 -13.30 -9.12
N ARG A 626 -4.08 -13.62 -10.30
CA ARG A 626 -4.84 -14.33 -11.34
C ARG A 626 -5.22 -15.73 -10.85
N SER A 627 -4.33 -16.35 -10.10
CA SER A 627 -4.53 -17.66 -9.48
C SER A 627 -5.57 -17.71 -8.36
N ASP A 628 -5.99 -16.56 -7.80
CA ASP A 628 -7.12 -16.50 -6.87
C ASP A 628 -8.44 -16.91 -7.58
N PHE A 629 -8.54 -16.68 -8.89
CA PHE A 629 -9.69 -17.04 -9.71
C PHE A 629 -9.64 -18.52 -10.11
N GLU A 630 -10.77 -19.21 -9.92
CA GLU A 630 -10.94 -20.59 -10.33
C GLU A 630 -10.75 -20.76 -11.85
N ALA A 631 -10.17 -21.90 -12.25
CA ALA A 631 -10.17 -22.31 -13.64
C ALA A 631 -11.61 -22.60 -14.11
N GLU A 632 -11.97 -22.15 -15.30
CA GLU A 632 -13.33 -22.27 -15.82
C GLU A 632 -13.66 -23.72 -16.23
N HIS A 633 -14.66 -24.30 -15.58
CA HIS A 633 -15.18 -25.65 -15.83
C HIS A 633 -16.71 -25.66 -15.97
N GLY A 634 -17.33 -24.51 -16.29
CA GLY A 634 -18.77 -24.36 -16.42
C GLY A 634 -19.50 -24.14 -15.09
N GLN A 635 -18.81 -23.61 -14.07
CA GLN A 635 -19.40 -23.43 -12.73
C GLN A 635 -20.54 -22.40 -12.76
N ILE A 636 -21.69 -22.70 -12.15
CA ILE A 636 -22.87 -21.81 -12.25
C ILE A 636 -22.86 -20.70 -11.18
N ASP A 637 -22.21 -20.94 -10.03
CA ASP A 637 -22.09 -19.98 -8.91
C ASP A 637 -20.90 -20.39 -8.00
N GLY A 638 -20.57 -19.58 -6.99
CA GLY A 638 -19.62 -19.98 -5.94
C GLY A 638 -18.13 -19.75 -6.23
N THR A 639 -17.81 -19.02 -7.31
CA THR A 639 -16.43 -18.65 -7.68
C THR A 639 -16.10 -17.24 -7.21
N LEU A 640 -14.81 -16.89 -7.16
CA LEU A 640 -14.39 -15.53 -6.79
C LEU A 640 -14.98 -14.46 -7.72
N ALA A 641 -15.13 -14.75 -9.02
CA ALA A 641 -15.78 -13.83 -9.96
C ALA A 641 -17.22 -13.49 -9.56
N HIS A 642 -18.00 -14.50 -9.13
CA HIS A 642 -19.38 -14.32 -8.66
C HIS A 642 -19.44 -13.55 -7.32
N ALA A 643 -18.45 -13.75 -6.43
CA ALA A 643 -18.34 -12.97 -5.21
C ALA A 643 -17.98 -11.50 -5.48
N ILE A 644 -17.07 -11.23 -6.43
CA ILE A 644 -16.66 -9.88 -6.82
C ILE A 644 -17.82 -9.13 -7.48
N GLU A 645 -18.59 -9.77 -8.37
CA GLU A 645 -19.78 -9.17 -8.99
C GLU A 645 -20.71 -8.56 -7.92
N ARG A 646 -20.97 -9.32 -6.86
CA ARG A 646 -21.81 -8.90 -5.72
C ARG A 646 -21.16 -7.84 -4.83
N ALA A 647 -19.83 -7.74 -4.85
CA ALA A 647 -19.08 -6.76 -4.06
C ALA A 647 -18.89 -5.40 -4.75
N LEU A 648 -19.12 -5.29 -6.06
CA LEU A 648 -18.90 -4.06 -6.83
C LEU A 648 -19.67 -2.86 -6.28
N GLY A 649 -20.92 -3.05 -5.86
CA GLY A 649 -21.70 -1.97 -5.24
C GLY A 649 -21.12 -1.52 -3.91
N ALA A 650 -20.75 -2.46 -3.03
CA ALA A 650 -20.17 -2.11 -1.74
C ALA A 650 -18.79 -1.44 -1.89
N CYS A 651 -18.04 -1.75 -2.95
CA CYS A 651 -16.81 -1.04 -3.27
C CYS A 651 -17.08 0.42 -3.64
N CYS A 652 -18.14 0.67 -4.42
CA CYS A 652 -18.61 2.01 -4.75
C CYS A 652 -18.96 2.80 -3.47
N GLU A 653 -19.77 2.20 -2.58
CA GLU A 653 -20.16 2.81 -1.31
C GLU A 653 -18.96 3.04 -0.38
N GLN A 654 -18.02 2.10 -0.29
CA GLN A 654 -16.78 2.22 0.49
C GLN A 654 -15.87 3.33 -0.03
N ALA A 655 -15.91 3.63 -1.34
CA ALA A 655 -15.24 4.78 -1.94
C ALA A 655 -15.96 6.12 -1.68
N GLY A 656 -17.08 6.10 -0.94
CA GLY A 656 -17.89 7.29 -0.65
C GLY A 656 -18.78 7.73 -1.82
N LEU A 657 -19.02 6.84 -2.79
CA LEU A 657 -19.79 7.11 -4.00
C LEU A 657 -21.14 6.40 -3.95
N ARG A 658 -22.12 6.93 -4.68
CA ARG A 658 -23.48 6.37 -4.75
C ARG A 658 -23.69 5.47 -5.96
N ILE A 659 -24.61 4.54 -5.80
CA ILE A 659 -25.10 3.64 -6.86
C ILE A 659 -26.45 4.15 -7.34
N ALA A 660 -26.73 4.04 -8.65
CA ALA A 660 -28.03 4.35 -9.24
C ALA A 660 -28.40 3.37 -10.35
N SER A 661 -29.68 3.35 -10.73
CA SER A 661 -30.12 2.77 -11.99
C SER A 661 -29.98 3.78 -13.13
N ALA A 662 -29.93 3.28 -14.38
CA ALA A 662 -29.96 4.13 -15.55
C ALA A 662 -31.25 4.95 -15.60
N ALA A 663 -32.41 4.32 -15.36
CA ALA A 663 -33.69 5.04 -15.26
C ALA A 663 -33.64 6.21 -14.26
N ALA A 664 -33.11 6.00 -13.05
CA ALA A 664 -33.02 7.06 -12.04
C ALA A 664 -32.12 8.22 -12.48
N CYS A 665 -30.98 7.94 -13.14
CA CYS A 665 -30.10 8.97 -13.69
C CYS A 665 -30.78 9.79 -14.81
N LEU A 666 -31.72 9.16 -15.52
CA LEU A 666 -32.44 9.73 -16.64
C LEU A 666 -33.78 10.37 -16.23
N GLY A 667 -34.18 10.30 -14.95
CA GLY A 667 -35.48 10.77 -14.50
C GLY A 667 -36.66 9.94 -15.03
N GLU A 668 -36.39 8.68 -15.40
CA GLU A 668 -37.38 7.72 -15.89
C GLU A 668 -37.89 6.85 -14.73
N PRO A 669 -39.10 6.26 -14.83
CA PRO A 669 -39.63 5.38 -13.81
C PRO A 669 -38.70 4.17 -13.59
N ASP A 670 -38.30 3.94 -12.34
CA ASP A 670 -37.57 2.72 -11.96
C ASP A 670 -38.55 1.55 -11.78
N ILE A 671 -38.07 0.34 -12.04
CA ILE A 671 -38.89 -0.87 -11.93
C ILE A 671 -38.86 -1.32 -10.46
N SER A 672 -40.03 -1.48 -9.84
CA SER A 672 -40.17 -1.90 -8.43
C SER A 672 -39.62 -3.32 -8.20
N ASP A 673 -39.18 -3.59 -6.97
CA ASP A 673 -38.66 -4.89 -6.50
C ASP A 673 -39.71 -6.03 -6.64
N GLY A 674 -39.80 -6.63 -7.83
CA GLY A 674 -40.55 -7.85 -8.12
C GLY A 674 -39.68 -9.12 -8.02
N ASP A 675 -40.24 -10.26 -8.45
CA ASP A 675 -39.46 -11.49 -8.66
C ASP A 675 -38.50 -11.27 -9.84
N TYR A 676 -37.21 -11.53 -9.60
CA TYR A 676 -36.19 -11.35 -10.63
C TYR A 676 -36.28 -12.49 -11.65
N ALA A 677 -36.64 -12.16 -12.89
CA ALA A 677 -36.92 -13.14 -13.94
C ALA A 677 -35.74 -14.10 -14.22
N TYR A 678 -34.50 -13.62 -14.01
CA TYR A 678 -33.30 -14.32 -14.47
C TYR A 678 -32.58 -15.12 -13.38
N ALA A 679 -32.91 -14.95 -12.10
CA ALA A 679 -32.33 -15.76 -11.02
C ALA A 679 -33.29 -15.91 -9.84
N ARG A 680 -33.29 -17.09 -9.22
CA ARG A 680 -34.07 -17.34 -8.01
C ARG A 680 -33.38 -16.69 -6.81
N ARG A 681 -34.17 -16.08 -5.93
CA ARG A 681 -33.68 -15.64 -4.62
C ARG A 681 -33.17 -16.84 -3.83
N SER A 682 -32.04 -16.67 -3.16
CA SER A 682 -31.33 -17.72 -2.41
C SER A 682 -31.96 -18.05 -1.06
#